data_AF-U7PSY8-F1
#
_entry.id   AF-U7PSY8-F1
#
_cell.length_a   1.000
_cell.length_b   1.000
_cell.length_c   1.000
_cell.angle_alpha   90.00
_cell.angle_beta   90.00
_cell.angle_gamma   90.00
#
_symmetry.space_group_name_H-M   'P 1'
#
loop_
_entity.id
_entity.type
_entity.pdbx_description
1 polymer ?
#
loop_
_entity_poly.entity_id
_entity_poly.type
_entity_poly.pdbx_seq_one_letter_code
_entity_poly.pdbx_strand_id
1 'polypeptide(L)'
;MALSECCVKGFVWEGTPEGRVGKIAGGQYNAYIAGKNSPAAVLFIHDVYGWENPNARLMADHYARQTGVTVYVPDFFRGEVIRRSDHPELADAEFLKQHVLPFVGRHPRDARDKDVFAVARALRREHGHDRLAVIGYCYGGWAALRLGAKPEDQPEDEDKDAKPIEGPLVHAVSTAHPSLATERDLAGVAVPLQILAPEIDQLYTPALKQFTFDVTAKNGIPLDYLHFPGVAHGSLMRGNQKSPEARKVVERAHRFDETAFPGPWEDSILAAATRTITPRSVVETLTKTVNGDLIPTSRAPYDPTKVPLVLAGNGSQVVFDFGQEVGGLVTLIYTVSRNDEIHIGGDDDDDDDDAENRDHSTRDAPTSRKARIGLAFSESSDFTGQWSDASNGAFQGPDGAIYAEIDEPGETTYTMPDASLRGGFRYLTVFLEADGDGNAGLVAALHNVTLDIAFQPTWPNLRAYQGYFDCDDPLLNRIWYAGAYTLQTNAVPPTTGRHVPFLKTGWANDGLLGPGHTILVDGAKRDRAVWPGDMGVAVPSLFVSTGDMESVKNALQTMYDNQNPDGSFPEAGPPLLQQGSDTYHMWTMIGTYNYVLYTNDTTFLARNWAGYQRAMSFITAKQVQVDSKRGLLNATGVRDWARLNVGGNMTEAQVILYQTLTTGTQLGTWLGTNATGNTSTVWAAAAEHLRNITLATCYDPQVGLFRDNALPSSKIYPQDANALALAFGMTSSSVTAVSYDVDTFSVNISDNLVRNWQSAANPYPVTPELPGHVSPFISSWEVRGHFLARETDRALKLVRSVWGGYLDRLDGSQSSLVEGLVIDPGSEGLSFGYRWNRGYGGAHNDTAVAASYTSHSHGWSAGPTSALTEFVLGLSVTGVAGSTWQFAPQMGGRGSGTKGIGRAEGGFITPLGKFQASWVCSCFANGTCDDIGKSDNSFEATTTLEKTVFVYGQPRRA
;
A
#
# COMPACT_ATOMS: atom_id res chain seq x y z
N MET A 1 -16.98 -21.94 -31.37
CA MET A 1 -16.57 -21.67 -29.98
C MET A 1 -17.64 -22.21 -29.05
N ALA A 2 -17.30 -23.11 -28.13
CA ALA A 2 -18.28 -23.59 -27.15
C ALA A 2 -18.42 -22.53 -26.04
N LEU A 3 -19.48 -21.73 -26.09
CA LEU A 3 -19.89 -20.93 -24.93
C LEU A 3 -20.13 -21.90 -23.75
N SER A 4 -19.57 -21.59 -22.58
CA SER A 4 -19.71 -22.45 -21.40
C SER A 4 -20.93 -22.06 -20.56
N GLU A 5 -21.37 -22.95 -19.66
CA GLU A 5 -22.55 -22.75 -18.79
C GLU A 5 -22.49 -21.48 -17.92
N CYS A 6 -21.29 -20.90 -17.71
CA CYS A 6 -21.15 -19.63 -16.98
C CYS A 6 -21.89 -18.45 -17.64
N CYS A 7 -22.17 -18.51 -18.95
CA CYS A 7 -22.97 -17.49 -19.65
C CYS A 7 -24.42 -17.45 -19.14
N VAL A 8 -24.93 -18.56 -18.62
CA VAL A 8 -26.31 -18.70 -18.13
C VAL A 8 -26.38 -18.60 -16.61
N LYS A 9 -25.44 -19.22 -15.90
CA LYS A 9 -25.42 -19.24 -14.42
C LYS A 9 -25.35 -17.82 -13.84
N GLY A 10 -26.13 -17.61 -12.77
CA GLY A 10 -26.20 -16.32 -12.10
C GLY A 10 -27.28 -16.25 -11.01
N PHE A 11 -27.13 -15.30 -10.11
CA PHE A 11 -28.07 -14.99 -9.03
C PHE A 11 -28.68 -13.62 -9.25
N VAL A 12 -30.00 -13.51 -9.04
CA VAL A 12 -30.67 -12.21 -8.89
C VAL A 12 -30.46 -11.76 -7.45
N TRP A 13 -29.99 -10.53 -7.27
CA TRP A 13 -29.70 -9.93 -5.98
C TRP A 13 -30.98 -9.51 -5.26
N GLU A 14 -30.95 -9.55 -3.92
CA GLU A 14 -32.03 -9.05 -3.09
C GLU A 14 -31.93 -7.51 -3.00
N GLY A 15 -33.03 -6.78 -3.24
CA GLY A 15 -33.07 -5.32 -3.20
C GLY A 15 -34.25 -4.74 -3.98
N THR A 16 -34.61 -3.49 -3.69
CA THR A 16 -35.66 -2.75 -4.41
C THR A 16 -35.02 -1.65 -5.25
N PRO A 17 -35.16 -1.69 -6.59
CA PRO A 17 -34.71 -0.58 -7.44
C PRO A 17 -35.42 0.74 -7.08
N GLU A 18 -34.67 1.84 -6.97
CA GLU A 18 -35.13 3.16 -6.48
C GLU A 18 -35.32 4.22 -7.58
N GLY A 19 -34.70 4.00 -8.74
CA GLY A 19 -34.84 4.81 -9.94
C GLY A 19 -36.20 4.69 -10.62
N ARG A 20 -36.32 5.33 -11.79
CA ARG A 20 -37.58 5.41 -12.55
C ARG A 20 -37.41 4.92 -13.98
N VAL A 21 -38.50 4.49 -14.60
CA VAL A 21 -38.53 4.22 -16.04
C VAL A 21 -38.91 5.50 -16.78
N GLY A 22 -38.15 5.85 -17.81
CA GLY A 22 -38.40 6.98 -18.70
C GLY A 22 -38.08 6.64 -20.14
N LYS A 23 -38.15 7.64 -21.03
CA LYS A 23 -37.77 7.51 -22.43
C LYS A 23 -36.63 8.46 -22.80
N ILE A 24 -35.80 8.07 -23.76
CA ILE A 24 -34.66 8.83 -24.27
C ILE A 24 -34.60 8.82 -25.80
N ALA A 25 -33.78 9.69 -26.40
CA ALA A 25 -33.61 9.87 -27.86
C ALA A 25 -34.94 10.09 -28.58
N GLY A 26 -35.61 11.21 -28.29
CA GLY A 26 -36.91 11.55 -28.89
C GLY A 26 -38.05 10.57 -28.55
N GLY A 27 -37.88 9.72 -27.53
CA GLY A 27 -38.89 8.76 -27.11
C GLY A 27 -38.77 7.36 -27.70
N GLN A 28 -37.69 7.07 -28.43
CA GLN A 28 -37.49 5.80 -29.12
C GLN A 28 -37.08 4.64 -28.21
N TYR A 29 -36.38 4.92 -27.11
CA TYR A 29 -35.88 3.90 -26.19
C TYR A 29 -36.46 4.09 -24.80
N ASN A 30 -36.96 3.01 -24.21
CA ASN A 30 -37.21 2.97 -22.77
C ASN A 30 -35.85 2.88 -22.06
N ALA A 31 -35.76 3.50 -20.89
CA ALA A 31 -34.57 3.40 -20.04
C ALA A 31 -34.97 3.42 -18.57
N TYR A 32 -34.23 2.66 -17.76
CA TYR A 32 -34.20 2.87 -16.32
C TYR A 32 -33.23 4.01 -16.01
N ILE A 33 -33.65 4.95 -15.17
CA ILE A 33 -32.94 6.19 -14.86
C ILE A 33 -32.79 6.28 -13.35
N ALA A 34 -31.54 6.17 -12.88
CA ALA A 34 -31.18 6.31 -11.48
C ALA A 34 -30.45 7.64 -11.23
N GLY A 35 -30.57 8.18 -10.01
CA GLY A 35 -29.95 9.43 -9.61
C GLY A 35 -30.75 10.70 -9.93
N LYS A 36 -30.15 11.84 -9.62
CA LYS A 36 -30.68 13.19 -9.91
C LYS A 36 -30.03 13.73 -11.19
N ASN A 37 -30.71 14.65 -11.88
CA ASN A 37 -30.20 15.24 -13.10
C ASN A 37 -28.87 15.97 -12.81
N SER A 38 -27.79 15.52 -13.44
CA SER A 38 -26.41 15.98 -13.22
C SER A 38 -25.78 16.38 -14.55
N PRO A 39 -24.84 17.34 -14.62
CA PRO A 39 -24.09 17.62 -15.86
C PRO A 39 -23.23 16.43 -16.31
N ALA A 40 -23.01 15.42 -15.45
CA ALA A 40 -22.37 14.17 -15.80
C ALA A 40 -23.37 13.01 -15.77
N ALA A 41 -23.19 12.05 -16.68
CA ALA A 41 -23.99 10.84 -16.73
C ALA A 41 -23.14 9.58 -16.98
N VAL A 42 -23.70 8.43 -16.62
CA VAL A 42 -23.19 7.11 -16.97
C VAL A 42 -24.23 6.41 -17.83
N LEU A 43 -23.81 5.99 -19.03
CA LEU A 43 -24.56 5.05 -19.86
C LEU A 43 -24.19 3.62 -19.46
N PHE A 44 -25.11 2.91 -18.83
CA PHE A 44 -24.97 1.51 -18.44
C PHE A 44 -25.56 0.62 -19.54
N ILE A 45 -24.69 -0.15 -20.20
CA ILE A 45 -25.09 -1.13 -21.22
C ILE A 45 -25.13 -2.51 -20.57
N HIS A 46 -26.34 -3.03 -20.44
CA HIS A 46 -26.63 -4.27 -19.71
C HIS A 46 -26.10 -5.53 -20.39
N ASP A 47 -26.10 -6.64 -19.64
CA ASP A 47 -25.83 -7.97 -20.17
C ASP A 47 -27.00 -8.51 -21.01
N VAL A 48 -26.91 -9.77 -21.43
CA VAL A 48 -27.93 -10.43 -22.26
C VAL A 48 -29.30 -10.52 -21.58
N TYR A 49 -29.39 -10.39 -20.25
CA TYR A 49 -30.66 -10.43 -19.53
C TYR A 49 -31.41 -9.10 -19.54
N GLY A 50 -30.86 -8.06 -20.17
CA GLY A 50 -31.58 -6.84 -20.47
C GLY A 50 -31.65 -5.85 -19.30
N TRP A 51 -32.17 -4.66 -19.62
CA TRP A 51 -32.35 -3.54 -18.69
C TRP A 51 -33.41 -3.79 -17.59
N GLU A 52 -34.27 -4.80 -17.77
CA GLU A 52 -35.24 -5.20 -16.74
C GLU A 52 -34.65 -6.09 -15.65
N ASN A 53 -33.44 -6.63 -15.85
CA ASN A 53 -32.77 -7.44 -14.85
C ASN A 53 -32.58 -6.63 -13.55
N PRO A 54 -33.09 -7.11 -12.39
CA PRO A 54 -32.97 -6.38 -11.13
C PRO A 54 -31.52 -6.01 -10.78
N ASN A 55 -30.54 -6.86 -11.11
CA ASN A 55 -29.13 -6.57 -10.82
C ASN A 55 -28.65 -5.32 -11.56
N ALA A 56 -29.01 -5.16 -12.84
CA ALA A 56 -28.66 -3.97 -13.63
C ALA A 56 -29.18 -2.68 -12.99
N ARG A 57 -30.42 -2.73 -12.49
CA ARG A 57 -31.06 -1.59 -11.85
C ARG A 57 -30.47 -1.28 -10.48
N LEU A 58 -30.22 -2.29 -9.66
CA LEU A 58 -29.58 -2.15 -8.35
C LEU A 58 -28.15 -1.59 -8.48
N MET A 59 -27.41 -2.01 -9.51
CA MET A 59 -26.10 -1.45 -9.83
C MET A 59 -26.19 0.00 -10.31
N ALA A 60 -27.16 0.31 -11.18
CA ALA A 60 -27.37 1.69 -11.61
C ALA A 60 -27.73 2.60 -10.43
N ASP A 61 -28.55 2.14 -9.49
CA ASP A 61 -28.86 2.87 -8.26
C ASP A 61 -27.62 3.02 -7.37
N HIS A 62 -26.81 1.97 -7.25
CA HIS A 62 -25.56 2.01 -6.49
C HIS A 62 -24.60 3.05 -7.09
N TYR A 63 -24.36 3.03 -8.41
CA TYR A 63 -23.54 4.02 -9.09
C TYR A 63 -24.10 5.43 -8.95
N ALA A 64 -25.40 5.62 -9.15
CA ALA A 64 -26.01 6.94 -8.98
C ALA A 64 -25.83 7.49 -7.55
N ARG A 65 -25.95 6.64 -6.52
CA ARG A 65 -25.74 7.03 -5.12
C ARG A 65 -24.26 7.30 -4.80
N GLN A 66 -23.35 6.49 -5.32
CA GLN A 66 -21.91 6.62 -5.02
C GLN A 66 -21.28 7.81 -5.75
N THR A 67 -21.72 8.09 -6.98
CA THR A 67 -21.09 9.11 -7.85
C THR A 67 -21.82 10.45 -7.88
N GLY A 68 -23.08 10.48 -7.47
CA GLY A 68 -23.97 11.62 -7.67
C GLY A 68 -24.37 11.90 -9.13
N VAL A 69 -23.99 11.07 -10.10
CA VAL A 69 -24.35 11.24 -11.53
C VAL A 69 -25.70 10.63 -11.87
N THR A 70 -26.25 11.01 -13.03
CA THR A 70 -27.41 10.31 -13.59
C THR A 70 -26.97 9.03 -14.31
N VAL A 71 -27.58 7.89 -13.98
CA VAL A 71 -27.25 6.61 -14.63
C VAL A 71 -28.42 6.15 -15.47
N TYR A 72 -28.17 5.86 -16.74
CA TYR A 72 -29.16 5.39 -17.71
C TYR A 72 -28.90 3.93 -18.06
N VAL A 73 -29.91 3.07 -17.96
CA VAL A 73 -29.91 1.69 -18.45
C VAL A 73 -30.94 1.57 -19.57
N PRO A 74 -30.58 1.84 -20.84
CA PRO A 74 -31.51 1.79 -21.96
C PRO A 74 -31.87 0.38 -22.38
N ASP A 75 -33.03 0.24 -22.98
CA ASP A 75 -33.50 -0.99 -23.63
C ASP A 75 -32.92 -1.12 -25.03
N PHE A 76 -31.71 -1.67 -25.14
CA PHE A 76 -31.08 -1.90 -26.44
C PHE A 76 -31.65 -3.11 -27.20
N PHE A 77 -32.45 -3.95 -26.54
CA PHE A 77 -33.12 -5.10 -27.13
C PHE A 77 -34.55 -4.80 -27.61
N ARG A 78 -34.97 -3.52 -27.57
CA ARG A 78 -36.24 -3.01 -28.15
C ARG A 78 -37.47 -3.81 -27.69
N GLY A 79 -37.56 -4.08 -26.39
CA GLY A 79 -38.68 -4.75 -25.74
C GLY A 79 -38.58 -6.27 -25.68
N GLU A 80 -37.56 -6.87 -26.32
CA GLU A 80 -37.31 -8.31 -26.18
C GLU A 80 -36.56 -8.59 -24.87
N VAL A 81 -37.07 -9.52 -24.06
CA VAL A 81 -36.47 -9.90 -22.78
C VAL A 81 -36.32 -11.41 -22.73
N ILE A 82 -35.23 -11.88 -22.16
CA ILE A 82 -34.98 -13.29 -21.85
C ILE A 82 -34.79 -13.42 -20.34
N ARG A 83 -35.46 -14.39 -19.71
CA ARG A 83 -35.35 -14.63 -18.26
C ARG A 83 -35.06 -16.10 -18.01
N ARG A 84 -34.01 -16.37 -17.23
CA ARG A 84 -33.67 -17.74 -16.80
C ARG A 84 -34.78 -18.39 -15.99
N SER A 85 -35.55 -17.59 -15.26
CA SER A 85 -36.69 -17.99 -14.43
C SER A 85 -37.88 -18.54 -15.21
N ASP A 86 -38.01 -18.21 -16.50
CA ASP A 86 -39.15 -18.62 -17.31
C ASP A 86 -38.96 -20.05 -17.87
N HIS A 87 -37.75 -20.60 -17.72
CA HIS A 87 -37.34 -21.92 -18.21
C HIS A 87 -36.60 -22.76 -17.16
N PRO A 88 -37.11 -22.89 -15.91
CA PRO A 88 -36.41 -23.60 -14.83
C PRO A 88 -36.13 -25.08 -15.14
N GLU A 89 -36.87 -25.68 -16.07
CA GLU A 89 -36.76 -27.06 -16.53
C GLU A 89 -35.53 -27.33 -17.41
N LEU A 90 -34.99 -26.32 -18.08
CA LEU A 90 -33.85 -26.49 -18.97
C LEU A 90 -32.54 -26.53 -18.19
N ALA A 91 -31.65 -27.46 -18.56
CA ALA A 91 -30.26 -27.41 -18.13
C ALA A 91 -29.56 -26.17 -18.72
N ASP A 92 -28.55 -25.63 -18.03
CA ASP A 92 -27.93 -24.36 -18.42
C ASP A 92 -27.33 -24.40 -19.85
N ALA A 93 -26.72 -25.52 -20.24
CA ALA A 93 -26.21 -25.71 -21.60
C ALA A 93 -27.32 -25.71 -22.67
N GLU A 94 -28.51 -26.23 -22.34
CA GLU A 94 -29.65 -26.25 -23.25
C GLU A 94 -30.30 -24.87 -23.35
N PHE A 95 -30.47 -24.17 -22.23
CA PHE A 95 -30.98 -22.80 -22.20
C PHE A 95 -30.07 -21.86 -23.01
N LEU A 96 -28.75 -22.01 -22.87
CA LEU A 96 -27.75 -21.28 -23.65
C LEU A 96 -27.97 -21.48 -25.16
N LYS A 97 -28.16 -22.72 -25.59
CA LYS A 97 -28.31 -23.09 -27.00
C LYS A 97 -29.67 -22.70 -27.59
N GLN A 98 -30.75 -22.89 -26.85
CA GLN A 98 -32.12 -22.67 -27.34
C GLN A 98 -32.59 -21.21 -27.22
N HIS A 99 -32.12 -20.49 -26.20
CA HIS A 99 -32.64 -19.15 -25.91
C HIS A 99 -31.57 -18.07 -26.05
N VAL A 100 -30.43 -18.19 -25.36
CA VAL A 100 -29.41 -17.12 -25.32
C VAL A 100 -28.75 -16.93 -26.68
N LEU A 101 -28.29 -18.00 -27.32
CA LEU A 101 -27.61 -17.92 -28.63
C LEU A 101 -28.51 -17.37 -29.74
N PRO A 102 -29.76 -17.86 -29.93
CA PRO A 102 -30.69 -17.27 -30.88
C PRO A 102 -31.06 -15.82 -30.56
N PHE A 103 -31.17 -15.47 -29.27
CA PHE A 103 -31.43 -14.09 -28.83
C PHE A 103 -30.28 -13.16 -29.24
N VAL A 104 -29.03 -13.52 -28.96
CA VAL A 104 -27.86 -12.77 -29.43
C VAL A 104 -27.82 -12.68 -30.96
N GLY A 105 -28.23 -13.74 -31.67
CA GLY A 105 -28.35 -13.74 -33.13
C GLY A 105 -29.40 -12.78 -33.68
N ARG A 106 -30.47 -12.48 -32.93
CA ARG A 106 -31.49 -11.47 -33.28
C ARG A 106 -31.07 -10.04 -32.94
N HIS A 107 -30.11 -9.89 -32.04
CA HIS A 107 -29.51 -8.61 -31.64
C HIS A 107 -28.02 -8.55 -32.03
N PRO A 108 -27.67 -8.63 -33.34
CA PRO A 108 -26.27 -8.60 -33.76
C PRO A 108 -25.67 -7.20 -33.59
N ARG A 109 -24.33 -7.16 -33.49
CA ARG A 109 -23.55 -5.93 -33.28
C ARG A 109 -23.90 -4.83 -34.28
N ASP A 110 -23.82 -5.12 -35.57
CA ASP A 110 -24.06 -4.14 -36.64
C ASP A 110 -25.45 -3.51 -36.59
N ALA A 111 -26.46 -4.26 -36.11
CA ALA A 111 -27.82 -3.75 -35.95
C ALA A 111 -27.98 -2.88 -34.70
N ARG A 112 -27.19 -3.11 -33.64
CA ARG A 112 -27.26 -2.35 -32.39
C ARG A 112 -26.25 -1.21 -32.30
N ASP A 113 -25.20 -1.19 -33.12
CA ASP A 113 -24.13 -0.15 -33.08
C ASP A 113 -24.76 1.25 -33.23
N LYS A 114 -25.63 1.44 -34.24
CA LYS A 114 -26.36 2.69 -34.44
C LYS A 114 -27.22 3.10 -33.25
N ASP A 115 -27.92 2.16 -32.62
CA ASP A 115 -28.79 2.42 -31.47
C ASP A 115 -27.97 2.93 -30.28
N VAL A 116 -26.81 2.32 -30.03
CA VAL A 116 -25.90 2.70 -28.94
C VAL A 116 -25.35 4.11 -29.14
N PHE A 117 -24.89 4.45 -30.35
CA PHE A 117 -24.43 5.80 -30.68
C PHE A 117 -25.56 6.84 -30.63
N ALA A 118 -26.75 6.52 -31.13
CA ALA A 118 -27.90 7.40 -31.07
C ALA A 118 -28.28 7.76 -29.62
N VAL A 119 -28.30 6.76 -28.73
CA VAL A 119 -28.55 6.98 -27.31
C VAL A 119 -27.46 7.86 -26.67
N ALA A 120 -26.18 7.58 -26.90
CA ALA A 120 -25.10 8.40 -26.34
C ALA A 120 -25.18 9.86 -26.80
N ARG A 121 -25.49 10.10 -28.09
CA ARG A 121 -25.71 11.45 -28.64
C ARG A 121 -26.90 12.15 -28.00
N ALA A 122 -28.01 11.43 -27.82
CA ALA A 122 -29.19 11.98 -27.16
C ALA A 122 -28.91 12.35 -25.69
N LEU A 123 -28.12 11.55 -24.96
CA LEU A 123 -27.72 11.91 -23.60
C LEU A 123 -26.88 13.21 -23.56
N ARG A 124 -25.96 13.39 -24.51
CA ARG A 124 -25.16 14.62 -24.62
C ARG A 124 -25.99 15.84 -25.04
N ARG A 125 -26.94 15.68 -25.97
CA ARG A 125 -27.67 16.80 -26.61
C ARG A 125 -29.02 17.11 -25.97
N GLU A 126 -29.86 16.09 -25.76
CA GLU A 126 -31.24 16.25 -25.31
C GLU A 126 -31.35 16.30 -23.79
N HIS A 127 -30.50 15.56 -23.09
CA HIS A 127 -30.51 15.49 -21.62
C HIS A 127 -29.48 16.41 -20.94
N GLY A 128 -28.65 17.10 -21.72
CA GLY A 128 -27.77 18.17 -21.23
C GLY A 128 -26.60 17.66 -20.36
N HIS A 129 -26.10 16.45 -20.63
CA HIS A 129 -24.92 15.93 -19.94
C HIS A 129 -23.65 16.32 -20.71
N ASP A 130 -22.86 17.23 -20.15
CA ASP A 130 -21.58 17.67 -20.72
C ASP A 130 -20.55 16.54 -20.69
N ARG A 131 -20.57 15.71 -19.64
CA ARG A 131 -19.68 14.55 -19.47
C ARG A 131 -20.48 13.26 -19.47
N LEU A 132 -20.02 12.29 -20.26
CA LEU A 132 -20.65 10.98 -20.37
C LEU A 132 -19.58 9.90 -20.24
N ALA A 133 -19.72 9.00 -19.27
CA ALA A 133 -18.96 7.75 -19.23
C ALA A 133 -19.88 6.60 -19.66
N VAL A 134 -19.29 5.51 -20.16
CA VAL A 134 -20.04 4.29 -20.48
C VAL A 134 -19.49 3.12 -19.66
N ILE A 135 -20.39 2.29 -19.13
CA ILE A 135 -20.04 1.00 -18.54
C ILE A 135 -20.81 -0.13 -19.24
N GLY A 136 -20.08 -1.14 -19.72
CA GLY A 136 -20.66 -2.27 -20.44
C GLY A 136 -20.43 -3.62 -19.76
N TYR A 137 -21.50 -4.39 -19.55
CA TYR A 137 -21.43 -5.74 -18.96
C TYR A 137 -21.74 -6.82 -19.99
N CYS A 138 -20.87 -7.83 -20.13
CA CYS A 138 -21.11 -8.96 -21.04
C CYS A 138 -21.39 -8.45 -22.46
N TYR A 139 -22.62 -8.63 -22.98
CA TYR A 139 -23.07 -8.09 -24.27
C TYR A 139 -22.81 -6.58 -24.39
N GLY A 140 -22.98 -5.81 -23.31
CA GLY A 140 -22.70 -4.38 -23.33
C GLY A 140 -21.22 -4.01 -23.50
N GLY A 141 -20.29 -4.95 -23.39
CA GLY A 141 -18.86 -4.66 -23.42
C GLY A 141 -18.33 -4.24 -24.79
N TRP A 142 -18.69 -4.95 -25.87
CA TRP A 142 -18.30 -4.50 -27.21
C TRP A 142 -18.87 -3.12 -27.54
N ALA A 143 -20.09 -2.83 -27.09
CA ALA A 143 -20.77 -1.57 -27.31
C ALA A 143 -20.11 -0.42 -26.55
N ALA A 144 -19.67 -0.67 -25.31
CA ALA A 144 -18.92 0.31 -24.52
C ALA A 144 -17.57 0.64 -25.16
N LEU A 145 -16.84 -0.37 -25.65
CA LEU A 145 -15.58 -0.17 -26.40
C LEU A 145 -15.81 0.65 -27.66
N ARG A 146 -16.86 0.34 -28.43
CA ARG A 146 -17.23 1.10 -29.64
C ARG A 146 -17.50 2.57 -29.37
N LEU A 147 -18.20 2.90 -28.28
CA LEU A 147 -18.47 4.29 -27.91
C LEU A 147 -17.21 5.10 -27.58
N GLY A 148 -16.14 4.43 -27.14
CA GLY A 148 -14.83 5.05 -26.90
C GLY A 148 -14.01 5.33 -28.16
N ALA A 149 -14.52 5.00 -29.35
CA ALA A 149 -13.79 5.17 -30.60
C ALA A 149 -13.57 6.64 -30.96
N LYS A 150 -12.49 6.92 -31.72
CA LYS A 150 -12.24 8.24 -32.31
C LYS A 150 -13.41 8.70 -33.19
N PRO A 151 -13.70 10.02 -33.28
CA PRO A 151 -14.82 10.53 -34.08
C PRO A 151 -14.89 9.99 -35.50
N GLU A 152 -13.75 9.81 -36.18
CA GLU A 152 -13.65 9.26 -37.53
C GLU A 152 -14.04 7.77 -37.66
N ASP A 153 -14.01 7.01 -36.56
CA ASP A 153 -14.40 5.59 -36.51
C ASP A 153 -15.83 5.38 -35.98
N GLN A 154 -16.55 6.46 -35.70
CA GLN A 154 -17.94 6.44 -35.26
C GLN A 154 -18.88 6.43 -36.48
N PRO A 155 -20.06 5.79 -36.39
CA PRO A 155 -21.09 5.89 -37.43
C PRO A 155 -21.48 7.35 -37.67
N GLU A 156 -21.84 7.73 -38.89
CA GLU A 156 -22.37 9.08 -39.15
C GLU A 156 -23.61 9.37 -38.27
N ASP A 157 -23.84 10.65 -38.01
CA ASP A 157 -25.05 11.09 -37.34
C ASP A 157 -26.25 11.05 -38.28
N GLU A 158 -27.31 10.36 -37.89
CA GLU A 158 -28.54 10.30 -38.69
C GLU A 158 -29.31 11.63 -38.62
N ASP A 159 -29.11 12.42 -37.55
CA ASP A 159 -29.61 13.79 -37.47
C ASP A 159 -28.57 14.77 -38.03
N LYS A 160 -28.73 15.12 -39.31
CA LYS A 160 -27.83 16.04 -40.03
C LYS A 160 -27.94 17.50 -39.58
N ASP A 161 -29.03 17.85 -38.90
CA ASP A 161 -29.27 19.20 -38.38
C ASP A 161 -28.80 19.36 -36.93
N ALA A 162 -28.33 18.26 -36.30
CA ALA A 162 -27.88 18.28 -34.93
C ALA A 162 -26.61 19.13 -34.73
N LYS A 163 -26.57 19.85 -33.61
CA LYS A 163 -25.35 20.58 -33.21
C LYS A 163 -24.18 19.59 -33.01
N PRO A 164 -22.96 19.95 -33.46
CA PRO A 164 -21.76 19.19 -33.13
C PRO A 164 -21.62 19.00 -31.62
N ILE A 165 -21.21 17.80 -31.20
CA ILE A 165 -20.88 17.54 -29.79
C ILE A 165 -19.45 18.04 -29.57
N GLU A 166 -19.27 18.90 -28.57
CA GLU A 166 -17.93 19.35 -28.16
C GLU A 166 -17.21 18.25 -27.36
N GLY A 167 -15.94 18.02 -27.71
CA GLY A 167 -15.12 16.96 -27.12
C GLY A 167 -15.51 15.54 -27.58
N PRO A 168 -14.96 14.49 -26.94
CA PRO A 168 -15.26 13.11 -27.30
C PRO A 168 -16.70 12.76 -26.90
N LEU A 169 -17.37 11.85 -27.63
CA LEU A 169 -18.77 11.47 -27.38
C LEU A 169 -18.96 10.91 -25.95
N VAL A 170 -18.07 10.02 -25.53
CA VAL A 170 -17.89 9.57 -24.15
C VAL A 170 -16.48 9.94 -23.69
N HIS A 171 -16.29 10.16 -22.40
CA HIS A 171 -15.04 10.62 -21.80
C HIS A 171 -14.23 9.50 -21.15
N ALA A 172 -14.87 8.37 -20.88
CA ALA A 172 -14.24 7.17 -20.33
C ALA A 172 -15.09 5.95 -20.66
N VAL A 173 -14.43 4.81 -20.83
CA VAL A 173 -15.05 3.51 -21.05
C VAL A 173 -14.67 2.59 -19.91
N SER A 174 -15.66 1.95 -19.28
CA SER A 174 -15.45 0.79 -18.42
C SER A 174 -16.18 -0.41 -19.00
N THR A 175 -15.59 -1.60 -18.91
CA THR A 175 -16.32 -2.81 -19.29
C THR A 175 -15.94 -4.02 -18.44
N ALA A 176 -16.96 -4.79 -18.07
CA ALA A 176 -16.83 -6.05 -17.37
C ALA A 176 -17.08 -7.23 -18.31
N HIS A 177 -16.11 -8.16 -18.34
CA HIS A 177 -16.14 -9.37 -19.19
C HIS A 177 -16.66 -9.08 -20.62
N PRO A 178 -15.94 -8.23 -21.39
CA PRO A 178 -16.43 -7.62 -22.63
C PRO A 178 -16.70 -8.66 -23.71
N SER A 179 -17.96 -9.07 -23.84
CA SER A 179 -18.36 -10.11 -24.78
C SER A 179 -18.47 -9.57 -26.19
N LEU A 180 -18.07 -10.37 -27.17
CA LEU A 180 -18.06 -10.01 -28.59
C LEU A 180 -17.11 -8.86 -28.94
N ALA A 181 -16.19 -8.49 -28.03
CA ALA A 181 -15.11 -7.56 -28.31
C ALA A 181 -14.14 -8.15 -29.34
N THR A 182 -13.61 -7.29 -30.19
CA THR A 182 -12.62 -7.62 -31.21
C THR A 182 -11.38 -6.74 -31.06
N GLU A 183 -10.26 -7.13 -31.68
CA GLU A 183 -9.05 -6.31 -31.73
C GLU A 183 -9.33 -4.91 -32.29
N ARG A 184 -10.20 -4.79 -33.30
CA ARG A 184 -10.62 -3.49 -33.84
C ARG A 184 -11.30 -2.61 -32.79
N ASP A 185 -12.14 -3.20 -31.94
CA ASP A 185 -12.85 -2.45 -30.90
C ASP A 185 -11.85 -1.92 -29.87
N LEU A 186 -10.89 -2.76 -29.44
CA LEU A 186 -9.86 -2.40 -28.48
C LEU A 186 -8.88 -1.37 -29.04
N ALA A 187 -8.43 -1.55 -30.30
CA ALA A 187 -7.51 -0.62 -30.96
C ALA A 187 -8.14 0.73 -31.29
N GLY A 188 -9.47 0.78 -31.45
CA GLY A 188 -10.19 2.00 -31.76
C GLY A 188 -10.40 2.92 -30.56
N VAL A 189 -10.30 2.42 -29.32
CA VAL A 189 -10.53 3.22 -28.11
C VAL A 189 -9.53 4.37 -28.02
N ALA A 190 -10.05 5.59 -27.86
CA ALA A 190 -9.28 6.84 -27.82
C ALA A 190 -9.48 7.65 -26.53
N VAL A 191 -10.13 7.05 -25.54
CA VAL A 191 -10.41 7.64 -24.23
C VAL A 191 -9.96 6.69 -23.13
N PRO A 192 -9.77 7.15 -21.89
CA PRO A 192 -9.41 6.28 -20.77
C PRO A 192 -10.28 5.02 -20.69
N LEU A 193 -9.63 3.87 -20.51
CA LEU A 193 -10.24 2.55 -20.59
C LEU A 193 -10.06 1.82 -19.26
N GLN A 194 -11.15 1.25 -18.74
CA GLN A 194 -11.12 0.31 -17.64
C GLN A 194 -11.66 -1.06 -18.08
N ILE A 195 -10.93 -2.13 -17.75
CA ILE A 195 -11.37 -3.51 -18.00
C ILE A 195 -11.48 -4.28 -16.67
N LEU A 196 -12.68 -4.73 -16.34
CA LEU A 196 -12.95 -5.67 -15.26
C LEU A 196 -12.95 -7.10 -15.84
N ALA A 197 -11.84 -7.82 -15.68
CA ALA A 197 -11.56 -9.06 -16.38
C ALA A 197 -11.57 -10.30 -15.45
N PRO A 198 -12.67 -11.08 -15.44
CA PRO A 198 -12.66 -12.45 -14.92
C PRO A 198 -11.54 -13.29 -15.57
N GLU A 199 -10.89 -14.11 -14.78
CA GLU A 199 -9.87 -15.05 -15.28
C GLU A 199 -10.49 -16.04 -16.26
N ILE A 200 -11.60 -16.67 -15.87
CA ILE A 200 -12.26 -17.73 -16.64
C ILE A 200 -13.32 -17.09 -17.55
N ASP A 201 -12.86 -16.54 -18.68
CA ASP A 201 -13.71 -15.94 -19.70
C ASP A 201 -13.33 -16.44 -21.10
N GLN A 202 -14.29 -17.07 -21.79
CA GLN A 202 -14.10 -17.64 -23.12
C GLN A 202 -14.41 -16.63 -24.24
N LEU A 203 -15.04 -15.50 -23.92
CA LEU A 203 -15.37 -14.43 -24.87
C LEU A 203 -14.33 -13.31 -24.83
N TYR A 204 -13.78 -13.03 -23.65
CA TYR A 204 -12.61 -12.17 -23.50
C TYR A 204 -11.35 -13.02 -23.29
N THR A 205 -10.83 -13.53 -24.41
CA THR A 205 -9.76 -14.55 -24.45
C THR A 205 -8.41 -14.00 -23.96
N PRO A 206 -7.45 -14.87 -23.56
CA PRO A 206 -6.08 -14.44 -23.24
C PRO A 206 -5.41 -13.61 -24.34
N ALA A 207 -5.67 -13.91 -25.62
CA ALA A 207 -5.16 -13.14 -26.74
C ALA A 207 -5.72 -11.71 -26.75
N LEU A 208 -7.04 -11.54 -26.54
CA LEU A 208 -7.65 -10.21 -26.41
C LEU A 208 -7.16 -9.47 -25.16
N LYS A 209 -6.93 -10.18 -24.04
CA LYS A 209 -6.35 -9.60 -22.82
C LYS A 209 -4.97 -9.00 -23.09
N GLN A 210 -4.09 -9.77 -23.73
CA GLN A 210 -2.74 -9.30 -24.09
C GLN A 210 -2.81 -8.13 -25.09
N PHE A 211 -3.62 -8.27 -26.15
CA PHE A 211 -3.80 -7.23 -27.16
C PHE A 211 -4.26 -5.90 -26.55
N THR A 212 -5.12 -5.94 -25.52
CA THR A 212 -5.51 -4.73 -24.78
C THR A 212 -4.32 -4.02 -24.18
N PHE A 213 -3.44 -4.72 -23.46
CA PHE A 213 -2.24 -4.10 -22.88
C PHE A 213 -1.33 -3.52 -23.96
N ASP A 214 -1.08 -4.30 -25.01
CA ASP A 214 -0.20 -3.89 -26.12
C ASP A 214 -0.71 -2.62 -26.80
N VAL A 215 -2.01 -2.55 -27.09
CA VAL A 215 -2.59 -1.45 -27.86
C VAL A 215 -2.79 -0.18 -27.03
N THR A 216 -3.16 -0.29 -25.75
CA THR A 216 -3.28 0.88 -24.87
C THR A 216 -1.94 1.49 -24.56
N ALA A 217 -0.91 0.66 -24.33
CA ALA A 217 0.46 1.13 -24.14
C ALA A 217 0.98 1.83 -25.40
N LYS A 218 0.81 1.20 -26.57
CA LYS A 218 1.21 1.78 -27.86
C LYS A 218 0.53 3.11 -28.17
N ASN A 219 -0.76 3.24 -27.86
CA ASN A 219 -1.53 4.44 -28.16
C ASN A 219 -1.51 5.49 -27.04
N GLY A 220 -0.81 5.25 -25.93
CA GLY A 220 -0.77 6.15 -24.77
C GLY A 220 -2.14 6.34 -24.09
N ILE A 221 -3.03 5.34 -24.16
CA ILE A 221 -4.35 5.38 -23.54
C ILE A 221 -4.23 4.97 -22.07
N PRO A 222 -4.67 5.81 -21.10
CA PRO A 222 -4.74 5.41 -19.71
C PRO A 222 -5.60 4.16 -19.55
N LEU A 223 -5.00 3.07 -19.06
CA LEU A 223 -5.64 1.78 -18.84
C LEU A 223 -5.70 1.47 -17.34
N ASP A 224 -6.88 1.17 -16.84
CA ASP A 224 -7.08 0.53 -15.54
C ASP A 224 -7.58 -0.90 -15.74
N TYR A 225 -6.78 -1.90 -15.38
CA TYR A 225 -7.09 -3.30 -15.61
C TYR A 225 -7.24 -4.04 -14.29
N LEU A 226 -8.46 -4.48 -13.97
CA LEU A 226 -8.75 -5.27 -12.78
C LEU A 226 -8.91 -6.73 -13.16
N HIS A 227 -7.90 -7.53 -12.82
CA HIS A 227 -7.97 -8.98 -12.93
C HIS A 227 -8.72 -9.61 -11.74
N PHE A 228 -9.68 -10.49 -12.05
CA PHE A 228 -10.46 -11.26 -11.07
C PHE A 228 -10.15 -12.76 -11.19
N PRO A 229 -9.15 -13.26 -10.44
CA PRO A 229 -8.71 -14.66 -10.47
C PRO A 229 -9.73 -15.60 -9.83
N GLY A 230 -9.84 -16.80 -10.38
CA GLY A 230 -10.87 -17.81 -10.06
C GLY A 230 -12.29 -17.41 -10.46
N VAL A 231 -12.50 -16.20 -10.97
CA VAL A 231 -13.82 -15.67 -11.30
C VAL A 231 -14.18 -16.04 -12.73
N ALA A 232 -15.38 -16.59 -12.91
CA ALA A 232 -15.93 -16.93 -14.21
C ALA A 232 -16.75 -15.78 -14.80
N HIS A 233 -16.88 -15.79 -16.12
CA HIS A 233 -17.73 -14.88 -16.91
C HIS A 233 -19.10 -14.63 -16.26
N GLY A 234 -19.54 -13.37 -16.24
CA GLY A 234 -20.83 -12.94 -15.69
C GLY A 234 -20.91 -12.80 -14.16
N SER A 235 -19.92 -13.30 -13.41
CA SER A 235 -19.93 -13.26 -11.94
C SER A 235 -19.90 -11.84 -11.36
N LEU A 236 -19.36 -10.87 -12.11
CA LEU A 236 -19.29 -9.47 -11.67
C LEU A 236 -20.67 -8.80 -11.60
N MET A 237 -21.65 -9.30 -12.35
CA MET A 237 -23.02 -8.78 -12.35
C MET A 237 -24.03 -9.79 -11.77
N ARG A 238 -23.69 -11.09 -11.75
CA ARG A 238 -24.61 -12.18 -11.38
C ARG A 238 -24.05 -13.10 -10.28
N GLY A 239 -23.04 -12.64 -9.54
CA GLY A 239 -22.45 -13.40 -8.43
C GLY A 239 -23.44 -13.65 -7.28
N ASN A 240 -23.24 -14.74 -6.53
CA ASN A 240 -24.08 -15.06 -5.36
C ASN A 240 -23.75 -14.14 -4.17
N GLN A 241 -24.61 -13.18 -3.85
CA GLN A 241 -24.40 -12.31 -2.69
C GLN A 241 -24.36 -13.04 -1.32
N LYS A 242 -24.84 -14.29 -1.24
CA LYS A 242 -24.75 -15.13 -0.04
C LYS A 242 -23.39 -15.82 0.11
N SER A 243 -22.56 -15.79 -0.92
CA SER A 243 -21.16 -16.23 -0.85
C SER A 243 -20.27 -15.05 -0.50
N PRO A 244 -19.52 -15.10 0.63
CA PRO A 244 -18.58 -14.04 0.99
C PRO A 244 -17.54 -13.74 -0.10
N GLU A 245 -17.07 -14.77 -0.81
CA GLU A 245 -16.08 -14.60 -1.88
C GLU A 245 -16.67 -13.92 -3.12
N ALA A 246 -17.88 -14.32 -3.54
CA ALA A 246 -18.54 -13.65 -4.66
C ALA A 246 -18.92 -12.20 -4.32
N ARG A 247 -19.25 -11.93 -3.05
CA ARG A 247 -19.53 -10.58 -2.57
C ARG A 247 -18.28 -9.69 -2.63
N LYS A 248 -17.12 -10.16 -2.17
CA LYS A 248 -15.84 -9.41 -2.29
C LYS A 248 -15.49 -9.10 -3.74
N VAL A 249 -15.73 -10.05 -4.65
CA VAL A 249 -15.51 -9.85 -6.10
C VAL A 249 -16.39 -8.73 -6.64
N VAL A 250 -17.69 -8.76 -6.33
CA VAL A 250 -18.65 -7.72 -6.74
C VAL A 250 -18.32 -6.37 -6.09
N GLU A 251 -17.99 -6.35 -4.79
CA GLU A 251 -17.58 -5.14 -4.08
C GLU A 251 -16.31 -4.55 -4.69
N ARG A 252 -15.27 -5.35 -4.91
CA ARG A 252 -14.03 -4.90 -5.58
C ARG A 252 -14.29 -4.38 -7.00
N ALA A 253 -15.20 -5.00 -7.73
CA ALA A 253 -15.58 -4.57 -9.08
C ALA A 253 -16.43 -3.28 -9.12
N HIS A 254 -17.01 -2.87 -7.99
CA HIS A 254 -17.96 -1.75 -7.92
C HIS A 254 -17.57 -0.66 -6.92
N ARG A 255 -16.40 -0.77 -6.27
CA ARG A 255 -15.88 0.29 -5.41
C ARG A 255 -15.72 1.58 -6.20
N PHE A 256 -16.27 2.65 -5.63
CA PHE A 256 -15.86 4.02 -5.91
C PHE A 256 -14.69 4.29 -4.96
N ASP A 257 -13.47 4.17 -5.46
CA ASP A 257 -12.27 4.41 -4.66
C ASP A 257 -12.02 5.92 -4.53
N GLU A 258 -12.89 6.61 -3.80
CA GLU A 258 -12.57 7.90 -3.19
C GLU A 258 -11.98 7.66 -1.79
N THR A 259 -11.39 8.69 -1.20
CA THR A 259 -11.07 8.62 0.23
C THR A 259 -12.34 8.34 1.02
N ALA A 260 -12.21 7.54 2.08
CA ALA A 260 -13.32 7.27 2.97
C ALA A 260 -13.89 8.57 3.62
N PHE A 261 -13.04 9.58 3.74
CA PHE A 261 -13.32 10.86 4.35
C PHE A 261 -12.78 11.98 3.46
N PRO A 262 -13.58 12.48 2.50
CA PRO A 262 -13.17 13.60 1.66
C PRO A 262 -12.99 14.89 2.47
N GLY A 263 -11.97 15.69 2.16
CA GLY A 263 -11.68 16.92 2.89
C GLY A 263 -10.32 17.55 2.55
N PRO A 264 -10.00 18.72 3.15
CA PRO A 264 -8.76 19.45 2.84
C PRO A 264 -7.48 18.67 3.18
N TRP A 265 -7.57 17.70 4.10
CA TRP A 265 -6.47 16.82 4.47
C TRP A 265 -6.04 15.86 3.34
N GLU A 266 -6.86 15.68 2.29
CA GLU A 266 -6.48 14.88 1.12
C GLU A 266 -5.23 15.45 0.43
N ASP A 267 -4.96 16.75 0.54
CA ASP A 267 -3.73 17.38 0.04
C ASP A 267 -2.46 16.83 0.72
N SER A 268 -2.60 16.22 1.90
CA SER A 268 -1.49 15.58 2.62
C SER A 268 -1.26 14.12 2.19
N ILE A 269 -2.16 13.52 1.40
CA ILE A 269 -1.98 12.17 0.88
C ILE A 269 -0.85 12.18 -0.16
N LEU A 270 0.22 11.44 0.14
CA LEU A 270 1.41 11.34 -0.70
C LEU A 270 1.24 10.35 -1.86
N ALA A 271 0.22 9.49 -1.83
CA ALA A 271 -0.09 8.57 -2.91
C ALA A 271 -0.36 9.31 -4.23
N ALA A 272 0.24 8.82 -5.32
CA ALA A 272 0.05 9.38 -6.64
C ALA A 272 -1.41 9.27 -7.09
N ALA A 273 -1.89 10.26 -7.86
CA ALA A 273 -3.24 10.24 -8.43
C ALA A 273 -3.43 9.19 -9.54
N THR A 274 -2.32 8.75 -10.15
CA THR A 274 -2.28 7.74 -11.21
C THR A 274 -1.20 6.70 -10.89
N ARG A 275 -1.34 5.48 -11.42
CA ARG A 275 -0.32 4.43 -11.27
C ARG A 275 0.95 4.70 -12.07
N THR A 276 0.79 5.21 -13.28
CA THR A 276 1.92 5.65 -14.10
C THR A 276 2.23 7.09 -13.78
N ILE A 277 3.47 7.36 -13.38
CA ILE A 277 3.96 8.71 -13.05
C ILE A 277 5.25 9.02 -13.81
N THR A 278 5.59 10.31 -13.88
CA THR A 278 6.89 10.79 -14.38
C THR A 278 7.68 11.41 -13.23
N PRO A 279 9.02 11.50 -13.35
CA PRO A 279 9.81 12.30 -12.43
C PRO A 279 9.27 13.73 -12.28
N ARG A 280 9.46 14.33 -11.10
CA ARG A 280 9.05 15.71 -10.85
C ARG A 280 10.08 16.71 -11.37
N SER A 281 11.35 16.37 -11.20
CA SER A 281 12.46 17.25 -11.55
C SER A 281 13.70 16.49 -11.96
N VAL A 282 14.60 17.19 -12.63
CA VAL A 282 15.97 16.77 -12.90
C VAL A 282 16.89 17.51 -11.93
N VAL A 283 17.79 16.78 -11.28
CA VAL A 283 18.85 17.38 -10.45
C VAL A 283 19.92 17.93 -11.38
N GLU A 284 20.19 19.22 -11.27
CA GLU A 284 21.20 19.90 -12.08
C GLU A 284 22.56 19.93 -11.38
N THR A 285 22.56 20.17 -10.06
CA THR A 285 23.78 20.27 -9.25
C THR A 285 23.62 19.50 -7.94
N LEU A 286 24.61 18.67 -7.62
CA LEU A 286 24.81 18.09 -6.29
C LEU A 286 25.96 18.81 -5.62
N THR A 287 25.77 19.27 -4.38
CA THR A 287 26.84 19.89 -3.58
C THR A 287 27.07 19.10 -2.32
N LYS A 288 28.35 18.88 -2.00
CA LYS A 288 28.77 18.25 -0.75
C LYS A 288 28.68 19.26 0.40
N THR A 289 27.90 18.96 1.44
CA THR A 289 27.81 19.79 2.65
C THR A 289 29.11 19.74 3.45
N VAL A 290 29.23 20.60 4.47
CA VAL A 290 30.37 20.59 5.42
C VAL A 290 30.47 19.25 6.16
N ASN A 291 29.36 18.54 6.34
CA ASN A 291 29.30 17.23 6.98
C ASN A 291 29.61 16.07 6.02
N GLY A 292 29.66 16.34 4.72
CA GLY A 292 29.95 15.36 3.69
C GLY A 292 28.74 14.83 2.92
N ASP A 293 27.52 15.25 3.27
CA ASP A 293 26.27 14.84 2.62
C ASP A 293 26.18 15.45 1.21
N LEU A 294 25.64 14.73 0.24
CA LEU A 294 25.39 15.24 -1.12
C LEU A 294 23.95 15.70 -1.21
N ILE A 295 23.76 17.01 -1.31
CA ILE A 295 22.43 17.62 -1.43
C ILE A 295 22.20 18.17 -2.85
N PRO A 296 21.01 17.96 -3.44
CA PRO A 296 20.62 18.68 -4.65
C PRO A 296 20.52 20.18 -4.36
N THR A 297 21.39 20.99 -4.95
CA THR A 297 21.39 22.46 -4.76
C THR A 297 20.61 23.21 -5.84
N SER A 298 20.42 22.61 -7.01
CA SER A 298 19.48 23.11 -8.02
C SER A 298 18.76 21.98 -8.74
N ARG A 299 17.49 22.25 -9.09
CA ARG A 299 16.56 21.32 -9.74
C ARG A 299 15.81 22.06 -10.84
N ALA A 300 15.68 21.45 -12.01
CA ALA A 300 14.79 21.90 -13.07
C ALA A 300 13.51 21.03 -13.08
N PRO A 301 12.31 21.60 -13.27
CA PRO A 301 11.10 20.82 -13.51
C PRO A 301 11.30 19.88 -14.70
N TYR A 302 10.97 18.61 -14.54
CA TYR A 302 11.01 17.65 -15.63
C TYR A 302 9.73 17.78 -16.47
N ASP A 303 9.89 17.87 -17.78
CA ASP A 303 8.78 17.98 -18.72
C ASP A 303 9.12 17.15 -19.98
N PRO A 304 8.51 15.97 -20.16
CA PRO A 304 8.78 15.09 -21.29
C PRO A 304 8.27 15.66 -22.64
N THR A 305 7.54 16.77 -22.63
CA THR A 305 7.08 17.43 -23.87
C THR A 305 8.08 18.44 -24.42
N LYS A 306 9.14 18.74 -23.66
CA LYS A 306 10.23 19.64 -24.07
C LYS A 306 11.32 18.88 -24.84
N VAL A 307 12.36 19.63 -25.22
CA VAL A 307 13.57 19.09 -25.84
C VAL A 307 14.11 17.93 -24.99
N PRO A 308 14.43 16.78 -25.61
CA PRO A 308 14.91 15.61 -24.87
C PRO A 308 16.21 15.90 -24.12
N LEU A 309 16.40 15.21 -23.00
CA LEU A 309 17.63 15.28 -22.23
C LEU A 309 18.70 14.45 -22.93
N VAL A 310 19.81 15.08 -23.30
CA VAL A 310 20.85 14.46 -24.13
C VAL A 310 21.99 13.93 -23.27
N LEU A 311 22.25 12.63 -23.37
CA LEU A 311 23.43 11.96 -22.85
C LEU A 311 24.45 11.82 -24.00
N ALA A 312 25.54 12.59 -23.95
CA ALA A 312 26.59 12.57 -24.96
C ALA A 312 27.94 12.21 -24.32
N GLY A 313 28.57 11.15 -24.85
CA GLY A 313 29.84 10.64 -24.35
C GLY A 313 29.71 9.69 -23.16
N ASN A 314 30.74 8.85 -23.00
CA ASN A 314 30.79 7.83 -21.97
C ASN A 314 30.77 8.44 -20.55
N GLY A 315 29.92 7.90 -19.69
CA GLY A 315 29.72 8.36 -18.32
C GLY A 315 28.82 9.60 -18.19
N SER A 316 28.31 10.15 -19.29
CA SER A 316 27.27 11.20 -19.22
C SER A 316 26.03 10.66 -18.52
N GLN A 317 25.42 11.48 -17.66
CA GLN A 317 24.33 11.03 -16.80
C GLN A 317 23.35 12.15 -16.48
N VAL A 318 22.14 11.75 -16.12
CA VAL A 318 21.08 12.60 -15.60
C VAL A 318 20.48 11.95 -14.36
N VAL A 319 20.18 12.75 -13.35
CA VAL A 319 19.54 12.27 -12.11
C VAL A 319 18.12 12.83 -12.05
N PHE A 320 17.14 11.95 -12.11
CA PHE A 320 15.73 12.24 -11.93
C PHE A 320 15.36 12.16 -10.46
N ASP A 321 14.62 13.16 -9.96
CA ASP A 321 14.03 13.20 -8.62
C ASP A 321 12.51 13.10 -8.76
N PHE A 322 11.92 12.01 -8.25
CA PHE A 322 10.47 11.83 -8.21
C PHE A 322 9.79 12.74 -7.17
N GLY A 323 10.57 13.40 -6.31
CA GLY A 323 10.10 14.30 -5.26
C GLY A 323 9.65 13.58 -3.98
N GLN A 324 9.56 12.25 -4.04
CA GLN A 324 9.16 11.37 -2.95
C GLN A 324 9.66 9.95 -3.23
N GLU A 325 9.61 9.10 -2.20
CA GLU A 325 9.78 7.66 -2.30
C GLU A 325 8.73 7.04 -3.25
N VAL A 326 9.18 6.21 -4.18
CA VAL A 326 8.35 5.51 -5.17
C VAL A 326 8.90 4.09 -5.38
N GLY A 327 8.18 3.23 -6.11
CA GLY A 327 8.63 1.87 -6.36
C GLY A 327 7.82 1.17 -7.46
N GLY A 328 8.52 0.44 -8.34
CA GLY A 328 7.89 -0.25 -9.46
C GLY A 328 8.82 -0.44 -10.67
N LEU A 329 8.23 -0.33 -11.86
CA LEU A 329 8.90 -0.59 -13.15
C LEU A 329 9.08 0.71 -13.94
N VAL A 330 10.33 1.03 -14.28
CA VAL A 330 10.70 2.18 -15.11
C VAL A 330 10.65 1.81 -16.58
N THR A 331 10.07 2.70 -17.38
CA THR A 331 10.15 2.68 -18.84
C THR A 331 10.86 3.94 -19.34
N LEU A 332 11.82 3.76 -20.24
CA LEU A 332 12.53 4.83 -20.95
C LEU A 332 12.09 4.83 -22.42
N ILE A 333 11.84 6.02 -22.96
CA ILE A 333 11.73 6.26 -24.40
C ILE A 333 12.90 7.13 -24.80
N TYR A 334 13.74 6.67 -25.73
CA TYR A 334 14.94 7.38 -26.14
C TYR A 334 15.29 7.13 -27.61
N THR A 335 16.03 8.06 -28.20
CA THR A 335 16.62 7.90 -29.53
C THR A 335 18.14 7.86 -29.41
N VAL A 336 18.76 6.90 -30.07
CA VAL A 336 20.22 6.84 -30.21
C VAL A 336 20.64 7.32 -31.59
N SER A 337 21.60 8.23 -31.66
CA SER A 337 22.23 8.71 -32.89
C SER A 337 23.75 8.78 -32.72
N ARG A 338 24.47 9.00 -33.83
CA ARG A 338 25.90 9.31 -33.81
C ARG A 338 26.13 10.81 -34.09
N ASN A 339 27.14 11.39 -33.46
CA ASN A 339 27.47 12.83 -33.55
C ASN A 339 27.72 13.31 -34.99
N ASP A 340 28.16 12.43 -35.89
CA ASP A 340 28.37 12.71 -37.31
C ASP A 340 27.06 12.92 -38.10
N GLU A 341 25.89 12.65 -37.51
CA GLU A 341 24.58 12.88 -38.15
C GLU A 341 23.83 14.12 -37.61
N ILE A 342 24.37 14.85 -36.63
CA ILE A 342 23.75 16.10 -36.15
C ILE A 342 24.33 17.30 -36.91
N HIS A 343 23.81 17.52 -38.11
CA HIS A 343 24.12 18.69 -38.94
C HIS A 343 23.46 19.94 -38.32
N ILE A 344 24.10 20.60 -37.36
CA ILE A 344 23.74 21.97 -36.98
C ILE A 344 24.39 22.88 -38.03
N GLY A 345 23.57 23.31 -38.99
CA GLY A 345 23.99 24.07 -40.16
C GLY A 345 24.95 25.21 -39.84
N GLY A 346 26.09 25.17 -40.51
CA GLY A 346 27.16 26.17 -40.47
C GLY A 346 28.01 25.99 -41.71
N ASP A 347 27.54 26.64 -42.77
CA ASP A 347 28.16 27.06 -44.03
C ASP A 347 29.65 26.75 -44.24
N ASP A 348 29.86 26.13 -45.41
CA ASP A 348 30.76 26.56 -46.49
C ASP A 348 32.28 26.49 -46.34
N ASP A 349 32.84 26.08 -47.48
CA ASP A 349 34.15 26.36 -48.05
C ASP A 349 35.32 25.41 -47.72
N ASP A 350 35.48 24.52 -48.71
CA ASP A 350 36.63 24.50 -49.62
C ASP A 350 37.93 23.77 -49.23
N ASP A 351 38.29 22.94 -50.21
CA ASP A 351 39.62 22.70 -50.77
C ASP A 351 40.55 21.64 -50.16
N ASP A 352 40.73 20.64 -51.03
CA ASP A 352 42.00 20.11 -51.52
C ASP A 352 42.71 18.97 -50.76
N ASP A 353 42.83 17.88 -51.53
CA ASP A 353 44.04 17.11 -51.81
C ASP A 353 44.92 16.71 -50.60
N ASP A 354 44.95 15.42 -50.30
CA ASP A 354 46.13 14.63 -50.68
C ASP A 354 45.99 13.14 -50.39
N ALA A 355 46.70 12.40 -51.24
CA ALA A 355 46.70 10.95 -51.36
C ALA A 355 47.58 10.22 -50.32
N GLU A 356 47.49 8.89 -50.41
CA GLU A 356 48.47 7.88 -50.01
C GLU A 356 48.50 7.35 -48.55
N ASN A 357 47.94 6.13 -48.45
CA ASN A 357 48.65 4.93 -48.01
C ASN A 357 49.21 4.89 -46.57
N ARG A 358 48.47 4.24 -45.66
CA ARG A 358 49.06 3.42 -44.59
C ARG A 358 48.27 2.12 -44.38
N ASP A 359 48.77 1.05 -44.96
CA ASP A 359 48.60 -0.32 -44.47
C ASP A 359 49.23 -0.46 -43.07
N HIS A 360 48.42 -0.87 -42.09
CA HIS A 360 48.90 -1.61 -40.92
C HIS A 360 47.83 -2.60 -40.45
N SER A 361 47.92 -3.82 -40.99
CA SER A 361 47.72 -5.11 -40.31
C SER A 361 46.84 -5.14 -39.05
N THR A 362 45.68 -5.76 -39.23
CA THR A 362 44.86 -6.53 -38.27
C THR A 362 45.61 -6.97 -36.99
N ARG A 363 45.45 -6.20 -35.91
CA ARG A 363 45.48 -6.78 -34.56
C ARG A 363 44.04 -7.08 -34.21
N ASP A 364 43.75 -8.34 -33.92
CA ASP A 364 42.52 -8.79 -33.28
C ASP A 364 42.31 -8.00 -31.98
N ALA A 365 41.57 -6.89 -32.06
CA ALA A 365 41.17 -6.11 -30.91
C ALA A 365 39.99 -6.83 -30.23
N PRO A 366 39.94 -6.88 -28.89
CA PRO A 366 38.93 -7.65 -28.17
C PRO A 366 37.54 -7.12 -28.50
N THR A 367 36.58 -8.04 -28.68
CA THR A 367 35.14 -7.82 -28.84
C THR A 367 34.68 -6.47 -28.26
N SER A 368 34.35 -5.50 -29.11
CA SER A 368 33.86 -4.19 -28.67
C SER A 368 32.62 -4.38 -27.80
N ARG A 369 32.68 -3.93 -26.55
CA ARG A 369 31.49 -3.90 -25.68
C ARG A 369 30.44 -2.99 -26.35
N LYS A 370 29.21 -3.47 -26.49
CA LYS A 370 28.11 -2.66 -27.01
C LYS A 370 27.87 -1.48 -26.07
N ALA A 371 27.52 -0.33 -26.64
CA ALA A 371 27.04 0.79 -25.85
C ALA A 371 25.69 0.45 -25.20
N ARG A 372 25.38 1.08 -24.08
CA ARG A 372 24.18 0.78 -23.29
C ARG A 372 23.79 1.93 -22.39
N ILE A 373 22.52 2.00 -22.03
CA ILE A 373 21.97 2.96 -21.07
C ILE A 373 21.79 2.25 -19.73
N GLY A 374 22.46 2.75 -18.70
CA GLY A 374 22.35 2.25 -17.34
C GLY A 374 21.28 2.97 -16.52
N LEU A 375 20.58 2.24 -15.66
CA LEU A 375 19.62 2.77 -14.69
C LEU A 375 20.04 2.35 -13.27
N ALA A 376 20.23 3.32 -12.40
CA ALA A 376 20.60 3.13 -11.00
C ALA A 376 19.64 3.88 -10.07
N PHE A 377 19.34 3.27 -8.92
CA PHE A 377 18.23 3.67 -8.06
C PHE A 377 18.68 3.94 -6.62
N SER A 378 18.29 5.07 -6.06
CA SER A 378 18.61 5.44 -4.67
C SER A 378 17.42 6.05 -3.92
N GLU A 379 17.25 5.71 -2.65
CA GLU A 379 16.29 6.36 -1.75
C GLU A 379 16.81 7.72 -1.21
N SER A 380 18.14 7.91 -1.19
CA SER A 380 18.82 9.12 -0.69
C SER A 380 19.60 9.85 -1.79
N SER A 381 19.73 11.17 -1.68
CA SER A 381 20.59 11.92 -2.60
C SER A 381 22.08 11.59 -2.41
N ASP A 382 22.47 11.10 -1.23
CA ASP A 382 23.85 10.72 -0.90
C ASP A 382 24.39 9.56 -1.74
N PHE A 383 23.51 8.70 -2.23
CA PHE A 383 23.87 7.50 -3.00
C PHE A 383 23.45 7.58 -4.46
N THR A 384 23.14 8.80 -4.95
CA THR A 384 22.96 9.02 -6.39
C THR A 384 24.26 8.77 -7.15
N GLY A 385 24.15 8.20 -8.34
CA GLY A 385 25.29 7.77 -9.15
C GLY A 385 24.95 6.55 -9.99
N GLN A 386 25.97 5.95 -10.61
CA GLN A 386 25.80 4.83 -11.54
C GLN A 386 25.56 3.48 -10.85
N TRP A 387 25.34 3.48 -9.54
CA TRP A 387 25.21 2.30 -8.69
C TRP A 387 23.97 2.47 -7.84
N SER A 388 23.09 1.48 -7.85
CA SER A 388 21.89 1.48 -7.01
C SER A 388 22.27 1.21 -5.56
N ASP A 389 21.43 1.68 -4.64
CA ASP A 389 21.46 1.31 -3.23
C ASP A 389 21.58 -0.20 -3.05
N ALA A 390 22.28 -0.65 -2.02
CA ALA A 390 22.32 -2.06 -1.68
C ALA A 390 20.91 -2.57 -1.30
N SER A 391 20.51 -3.74 -1.81
CA SER A 391 19.25 -4.40 -1.43
C SER A 391 19.33 -5.93 -1.40
N ASN A 392 20.29 -6.53 -2.11
CA ASN A 392 20.37 -7.99 -2.30
C ASN A 392 20.57 -8.81 -1.01
N GLY A 393 21.10 -8.20 0.05
CA GLY A 393 21.30 -8.82 1.36
C GLY A 393 22.44 -9.84 1.45
N ALA A 394 23.17 -10.11 0.37
CA ALA A 394 24.36 -10.97 0.42
C ALA A 394 25.59 -10.23 0.97
N PHE A 395 25.65 -8.90 0.80
CA PHE A 395 26.79 -8.05 1.16
C PHE A 395 28.14 -8.54 0.59
N GLN A 396 28.11 -9.24 -0.56
CA GLN A 396 29.29 -9.75 -1.25
C GLN A 396 29.68 -8.90 -2.47
N GLY A 397 28.76 -8.09 -2.95
CA GLY A 397 28.93 -7.26 -4.12
C GLY A 397 27.77 -6.27 -4.28
N PRO A 398 27.94 -5.29 -5.17
CA PRO A 398 26.97 -4.22 -5.35
C PRO A 398 25.69 -4.71 -6.03
N ASP A 399 24.59 -4.00 -5.79
CA ASP A 399 23.40 -4.08 -6.63
C ASP A 399 23.70 -3.56 -8.05
N GLY A 400 24.55 -2.53 -8.17
CA GLY A 400 24.95 -1.98 -9.47
C GLY A 400 23.78 -1.30 -10.20
N ALA A 401 23.78 -1.39 -11.53
CA ALA A 401 22.72 -0.84 -12.40
C ALA A 401 22.15 -1.93 -13.30
N ILE A 402 20.95 -1.70 -13.82
CA ILE A 402 20.41 -2.48 -14.96
C ILE A 402 20.69 -1.73 -16.26
N TYR A 403 20.70 -2.45 -17.38
CA TYR A 403 21.15 -1.91 -18.65
C TYR A 403 20.16 -2.19 -19.77
N ALA A 404 19.87 -1.15 -20.55
CA ALA A 404 19.29 -1.25 -21.88
C ALA A 404 20.43 -1.30 -22.91
N GLU A 405 20.64 -2.45 -23.53
CA GLU A 405 21.67 -2.59 -24.58
C GLU A 405 21.26 -1.80 -25.83
N ILE A 406 22.19 -1.07 -26.43
CA ILE A 406 21.98 -0.33 -27.67
C ILE A 406 22.43 -1.22 -28.83
N ASP A 407 21.46 -1.77 -29.55
CA ASP A 407 21.71 -2.64 -30.70
C ASP A 407 21.92 -1.87 -32.00
N GLU A 408 21.06 -0.89 -32.31
CA GLU A 408 21.13 -0.04 -33.50
C GLU A 408 20.69 1.41 -33.21
N PRO A 409 21.15 2.42 -33.98
CA PRO A 409 20.62 3.78 -33.92
C PRO A 409 19.12 3.82 -34.24
N GLY A 410 18.40 4.73 -33.60
CA GLY A 410 16.95 4.87 -33.78
C GLY A 410 16.21 5.11 -32.47
N GLU A 411 14.89 5.30 -32.58
CA GLU A 411 14.00 5.42 -31.43
C GLU A 411 13.69 4.04 -30.84
N THR A 412 13.80 3.93 -29.52
CA THR A 412 13.64 2.68 -28.76
C THR A 412 12.86 2.96 -27.47
N THR A 413 12.03 1.98 -27.09
CA THR A 413 11.40 1.92 -25.77
C THR A 413 12.02 0.78 -24.99
N TYR A 414 12.53 1.07 -23.79
CA TYR A 414 13.05 0.07 -22.85
C TYR A 414 12.20 0.07 -21.58
N THR A 415 11.60 -1.07 -21.26
CA THR A 415 10.97 -1.31 -19.95
C THR A 415 11.85 -2.28 -19.17
N MET A 416 12.16 -1.94 -17.92
CA MET A 416 12.98 -2.81 -17.09
C MET A 416 12.30 -4.18 -16.85
N PRO A 417 13.08 -5.28 -16.71
CA PRO A 417 12.51 -6.59 -16.42
C PRO A 417 11.78 -6.65 -15.07
N ASP A 418 10.67 -7.39 -15.00
CA ASP A 418 9.89 -7.59 -13.75
C ASP A 418 10.76 -8.09 -12.60
N ALA A 419 11.66 -9.05 -12.86
CA ALA A 419 12.57 -9.58 -11.85
C ALA A 419 13.51 -8.51 -11.29
N SER A 420 13.77 -7.43 -12.03
CA SER A 420 14.59 -6.31 -11.58
C SER A 420 13.78 -5.18 -10.96
N LEU A 421 12.47 -5.35 -10.73
CA LEU A 421 11.60 -4.36 -10.07
C LEU A 421 12.30 -3.69 -8.90
N ARG A 422 12.28 -2.36 -8.85
CA ARG A 422 12.86 -1.62 -7.73
C ARG A 422 11.76 -1.22 -6.76
N GLY A 423 11.79 -1.82 -5.59
CA GLY A 423 10.69 -1.70 -4.63
C GLY A 423 10.60 -0.37 -3.90
N GLY A 424 11.74 0.30 -3.68
CA GLY A 424 11.84 1.63 -3.08
C GLY A 424 13.03 2.39 -3.69
N PHE A 425 12.77 3.62 -4.14
CA PHE A 425 13.74 4.63 -4.55
C PHE A 425 13.06 6.01 -4.66
N ARG A 426 13.81 7.09 -4.57
CA ARG A 426 13.38 8.45 -4.90
C ARG A 426 14.09 9.00 -6.13
N TYR A 427 15.35 8.62 -6.28
CA TYR A 427 16.24 9.11 -7.32
C TYR A 427 16.52 7.99 -8.32
N LEU A 428 16.44 8.34 -9.60
CA LEU A 428 16.82 7.49 -10.72
C LEU A 428 17.95 8.17 -11.48
N THR A 429 19.12 7.54 -11.51
CA THR A 429 20.24 7.97 -12.36
C THR A 429 20.19 7.18 -13.66
N VAL A 430 20.07 7.90 -14.78
CA VAL A 430 20.18 7.33 -16.14
C VAL A 430 21.49 7.80 -16.74
N PHE A 431 22.31 6.88 -17.25
CA PHE A 431 23.64 7.20 -17.75
C PHE A 431 24.01 6.39 -18.99
N LEU A 432 24.90 6.95 -19.82
CA LEU A 432 25.41 6.30 -21.03
C LEU A 432 26.75 5.62 -20.73
N GLU A 433 26.82 4.32 -20.97
CA GLU A 433 28.06 3.55 -20.98
C GLU A 433 28.41 3.21 -22.44
N ALA A 434 29.46 3.86 -22.94
CA ALA A 434 29.89 3.86 -24.34
C ALA A 434 31.42 3.66 -24.42
N ASP A 435 31.96 2.74 -23.61
CA ASP A 435 33.37 2.37 -23.64
C ASP A 435 33.70 1.61 -24.94
N GLY A 436 34.77 2.01 -25.65
CA GLY A 436 35.32 1.29 -26.80
C GLY A 436 35.47 2.12 -28.07
N ASP A 437 36.44 1.75 -28.91
CA ASP A 437 36.85 2.51 -30.11
C ASP A 437 35.70 2.76 -31.13
N GLY A 438 34.64 1.93 -31.11
CA GLY A 438 33.48 2.05 -32.00
C GLY A 438 32.28 2.84 -31.44
N ASN A 439 32.35 3.28 -30.18
CA ASN A 439 31.26 3.97 -29.48
C ASN A 439 31.48 5.50 -29.38
N ALA A 440 32.59 5.99 -29.96
CA ALA A 440 32.93 7.42 -29.97
C ALA A 440 31.84 8.22 -30.70
N GLY A 441 31.30 9.25 -30.04
CA GLY A 441 30.28 10.13 -30.60
C GLY A 441 28.84 9.64 -30.49
N LEU A 442 28.55 8.53 -29.81
CA LEU A 442 27.17 8.13 -29.52
C LEU A 442 26.46 9.16 -28.64
N VAL A 443 25.21 9.43 -28.99
CA VAL A 443 24.30 10.31 -28.29
C VAL A 443 23.00 9.58 -28.03
N ALA A 444 22.52 9.61 -26.79
CA ALA A 444 21.19 9.14 -26.42
C ALA A 444 20.33 10.34 -25.99
N ALA A 445 19.30 10.64 -26.77
CA ALA A 445 18.28 11.62 -26.42
C ALA A 445 17.14 10.93 -25.67
N LEU A 446 17.00 11.22 -24.37
CA LEU A 446 15.93 10.72 -23.52
C LEU A 446 14.67 11.58 -23.71
N HIS A 447 13.63 10.99 -24.31
CA HIS A 447 12.35 11.66 -24.58
C HIS A 447 11.37 11.52 -23.42
N ASN A 448 11.29 10.35 -22.81
CA ASN A 448 10.36 10.11 -21.72
C ASN A 448 10.91 9.11 -20.69
N VAL A 449 10.51 9.31 -19.44
CA VAL A 449 10.82 8.45 -18.30
C VAL A 449 9.53 8.32 -17.51
N THR A 450 8.98 7.11 -17.46
CA THR A 450 7.79 6.80 -16.68
C THR A 450 8.08 5.71 -15.67
N LEU A 451 7.30 5.68 -14.59
CA LEU A 451 7.30 4.65 -13.57
C LEU A 451 5.88 4.13 -13.40
N ASP A 452 5.70 2.83 -13.57
CA ASP A 452 4.48 2.13 -13.15
C ASP A 452 4.63 1.71 -11.69
N ILE A 453 3.86 2.33 -10.80
CA ILE A 453 3.85 2.02 -9.38
C ILE A 453 3.35 0.58 -9.16
N ALA A 454 4.13 -0.21 -8.44
CA ALA A 454 3.85 -1.63 -8.22
C ALA A 454 3.19 -1.93 -6.86
N PHE A 455 3.36 -1.05 -5.87
CA PHE A 455 2.76 -1.24 -4.55
C PHE A 455 1.25 -0.97 -4.57
N GLN A 456 0.55 -1.49 -3.56
CA GLN A 456 -0.90 -1.54 -3.45
C GLN A 456 -1.58 -2.06 -4.74
N PRO A 457 -1.16 -3.24 -5.26
CA PRO A 457 -1.54 -3.72 -6.60
C PRO A 457 -3.05 -3.95 -6.79
N THR A 458 -3.81 -4.08 -5.70
CA THR A 458 -5.26 -4.30 -5.74
C THR A 458 -6.09 -3.02 -5.81
N TRP A 459 -5.47 -1.83 -5.66
CA TRP A 459 -6.18 -0.54 -5.58
C TRP A 459 -6.04 0.29 -6.87
N PRO A 460 -7.13 0.56 -7.60
CA PRO A 460 -7.06 1.40 -8.79
C PRO A 460 -6.81 2.88 -8.45
N ASN A 461 -7.39 3.42 -7.37
CA ASN A 461 -7.00 4.72 -6.81
C ASN A 461 -6.10 4.53 -5.58
N LEU A 462 -4.82 4.81 -5.72
CA LEU A 462 -3.86 4.77 -4.62
C LEU A 462 -4.18 5.78 -3.51
N ARG A 463 -4.96 6.82 -3.79
CA ARG A 463 -5.34 7.85 -2.81
C ARG A 463 -6.54 7.49 -1.95
N ALA A 464 -7.19 6.34 -2.18
CA ALA A 464 -8.44 5.95 -1.52
C ALA A 464 -8.23 5.46 -0.06
N TYR A 465 -7.53 6.25 0.75
CA TYR A 465 -7.25 5.91 2.14
C TYR A 465 -8.56 5.76 2.93
N GLN A 466 -8.57 4.77 3.82
CA GLN A 466 -9.73 4.41 4.63
C GLN A 466 -9.74 5.10 6.00
N GLY A 467 -8.81 6.03 6.22
CA GLY A 467 -8.71 6.88 7.38
C GLY A 467 -7.91 8.14 7.09
N TYR A 468 -7.98 9.10 8.01
CA TYR A 468 -7.33 10.39 7.90
C TYR A 468 -7.07 10.98 9.29
N PHE A 469 -6.17 11.95 9.33
CA PHE A 469 -5.85 12.72 10.52
C PHE A 469 -5.49 14.16 10.13
N ASP A 470 -5.95 15.12 10.92
CA ASP A 470 -5.60 16.53 10.81
C ASP A 470 -5.61 17.22 12.17
N CYS A 471 -4.57 17.97 12.48
CA CYS A 471 -4.48 18.81 13.68
C CYS A 471 -3.86 20.19 13.34
N ASP A 472 -3.72 21.06 14.35
CA ASP A 472 -3.04 22.36 14.22
C ASP A 472 -1.51 22.30 14.33
N ASP A 473 -0.93 21.11 14.24
CA ASP A 473 0.49 20.89 14.06
C ASP A 473 0.80 20.27 12.68
N PRO A 474 1.21 21.08 11.69
CA PRO A 474 1.53 20.60 10.36
C PRO A 474 2.60 19.51 10.33
N LEU A 475 3.54 19.50 11.29
CA LEU A 475 4.58 18.47 11.36
C LEU A 475 3.97 17.12 11.76
N LEU A 476 3.04 17.10 12.70
CA LEU A 476 2.36 15.85 13.09
C LEU A 476 1.49 15.31 11.97
N ASN A 477 0.81 16.19 11.22
CA ASN A 477 0.07 15.79 10.02
C ASN A 477 1.03 15.13 9.01
N ARG A 478 2.16 15.79 8.67
CA ARG A 478 3.19 15.22 7.78
C ARG A 478 3.69 13.86 8.25
N ILE A 479 3.98 13.70 9.54
CA ILE A 479 4.43 12.43 10.13
C ILE A 479 3.35 11.35 9.98
N TRP A 480 2.09 11.67 10.25
CA TRP A 480 0.98 10.74 10.12
C TRP A 480 0.86 10.20 8.70
N TYR A 481 0.87 11.08 7.70
CA TYR A 481 0.75 10.70 6.28
C TYR A 481 2.00 10.02 5.73
N ALA A 482 3.19 10.36 6.23
CA ALA A 482 4.41 9.64 5.87
C ALA A 482 4.38 8.19 6.36
N GLY A 483 3.87 7.94 7.57
CA GLY A 483 3.68 6.57 8.06
C GLY A 483 2.60 5.80 7.29
N ALA A 484 1.49 6.45 6.95
CA ALA A 484 0.46 5.86 6.08
C ALA A 484 1.02 5.49 4.70
N TYR A 485 1.79 6.39 4.09
CA TYR A 485 2.41 6.16 2.79
C TYR A 485 3.50 5.08 2.83
N THR A 486 4.31 5.03 3.89
CA THR A 486 5.28 3.94 4.10
C THR A 486 4.60 2.57 4.11
N LEU A 487 3.46 2.45 4.79
CA LEU A 487 2.72 1.18 4.83
C LEU A 487 2.09 0.83 3.48
N GLN A 488 1.69 1.84 2.71
CA GLN A 488 1.23 1.65 1.34
C GLN A 488 2.35 1.13 0.43
N THR A 489 3.56 1.68 0.50
CA THR A 489 4.70 1.20 -0.31
C THR A 489 5.12 -0.22 0.07
N ASN A 490 4.78 -0.68 1.29
CA ASN A 490 5.07 -2.02 1.80
C ASN A 490 3.97 -3.06 1.50
N ALA A 491 2.83 -2.66 0.90
CA ALA A 491 1.83 -3.59 0.39
C ALA A 491 2.17 -3.97 -1.06
N VAL A 492 2.73 -5.15 -1.31
CA VAL A 492 3.35 -5.50 -2.60
C VAL A 492 2.67 -6.69 -3.28
N PRO A 493 2.86 -6.89 -4.60
CA PRO A 493 2.45 -8.12 -5.26
C PRO A 493 3.19 -9.34 -4.68
N PRO A 494 2.51 -10.46 -4.38
CA PRO A 494 3.16 -11.63 -3.76
C PRO A 494 4.27 -12.28 -4.58
N THR A 495 4.41 -11.95 -5.86
CA THR A 495 5.46 -12.46 -6.75
C THR A 495 6.71 -11.56 -6.79
N THR A 496 6.79 -10.56 -5.92
CA THR A 496 7.85 -9.53 -5.97
C THR A 496 8.75 -9.50 -4.75
N GLY A 497 8.85 -10.61 -4.02
CA GLY A 497 9.75 -10.76 -2.89
C GLY A 497 11.21 -10.81 -3.33
N ARG A 498 12.15 -10.48 -2.45
CA ARG A 498 13.58 -10.59 -2.80
C ARG A 498 13.96 -12.05 -3.02
N HIS A 499 14.68 -12.33 -4.10
CA HIS A 499 15.14 -13.66 -4.46
C HIS A 499 16.02 -14.30 -3.38
N VAL A 500 15.81 -15.60 -3.13
CA VAL A 500 16.64 -16.43 -2.23
C VAL A 500 16.96 -17.75 -2.94
N PRO A 501 18.23 -18.23 -2.98
CA PRO A 501 19.41 -17.67 -2.32
C PRO A 501 19.82 -16.27 -2.80
N PHE A 502 20.32 -15.42 -1.89
CA PHE A 502 20.68 -14.05 -2.23
C PHE A 502 21.73 -13.99 -3.35
N LEU A 503 21.51 -13.07 -4.29
CA LEU A 503 22.48 -12.82 -5.36
C LEU A 503 23.74 -12.18 -4.79
N LYS A 504 24.90 -12.61 -5.30
CA LYS A 504 26.20 -12.02 -4.89
C LYS A 504 26.38 -10.59 -5.41
N THR A 505 25.82 -10.30 -6.57
CA THR A 505 25.86 -9.03 -7.31
C THR A 505 24.53 -8.85 -8.02
N GLY A 506 24.10 -7.61 -8.22
CA GLY A 506 22.76 -7.34 -8.74
C GLY A 506 21.69 -7.55 -7.68
N TRP A 507 20.43 -7.40 -8.09
CA TRP A 507 19.27 -7.76 -7.29
C TRP A 507 18.25 -8.48 -8.16
N ALA A 508 17.39 -9.28 -7.51
CA ALA A 508 16.22 -9.87 -8.11
C ALA A 508 15.08 -9.86 -7.09
N ASN A 509 13.90 -9.45 -7.53
CA ASN A 509 12.67 -9.32 -6.76
C ASN A 509 11.55 -10.12 -7.44
N ASP A 510 11.79 -11.41 -7.64
CA ASP A 510 10.88 -12.40 -8.26
C ASP A 510 10.52 -13.56 -7.30
N GLY A 511 10.85 -13.41 -6.02
CA GLY A 511 10.58 -14.37 -4.96
C GLY A 511 9.09 -14.43 -4.62
N LEU A 512 8.58 -15.65 -4.43
CA LEU A 512 7.20 -15.86 -3.99
C LEU A 512 7.08 -15.66 -2.48
N LEU A 513 6.23 -14.70 -2.10
CA LEU A 513 6.01 -14.27 -0.72
C LEU A 513 4.87 -15.02 -0.03
N GLY A 514 3.84 -15.42 -0.76
CA GLY A 514 2.64 -15.97 -0.14
C GLY A 514 1.41 -15.96 -1.04
N PRO A 515 0.22 -16.19 -0.47
CA PRO A 515 -1.03 -16.23 -1.20
C PRO A 515 -1.60 -14.84 -1.49
N GLY A 516 -2.63 -14.79 -2.33
CA GLY A 516 -3.41 -13.57 -2.61
C GLY A 516 -2.83 -12.70 -3.73
N HIS A 517 -3.26 -11.45 -3.79
CA HIS A 517 -2.82 -10.46 -4.80
C HIS A 517 -2.06 -9.28 -4.22
N THR A 518 -2.03 -9.18 -2.90
CA THR A 518 -1.29 -8.17 -2.15
C THR A 518 -0.81 -8.79 -0.85
N ILE A 519 0.37 -8.41 -0.37
CA ILE A 519 0.94 -8.94 0.87
C ILE A 519 1.79 -7.85 1.53
N LEU A 520 1.70 -7.77 2.86
CA LEU A 520 2.47 -6.79 3.63
C LEU A 520 3.90 -7.32 3.86
N VAL A 521 4.90 -6.53 3.49
CA VAL A 521 6.33 -6.80 3.75
C VAL A 521 6.93 -5.78 4.73
N ASP A 522 8.17 -5.99 5.16
CA ASP A 522 8.92 -5.10 6.07
C ASP A 522 9.21 -3.71 5.47
N GLY A 523 9.70 -3.69 4.23
CA GLY A 523 10.17 -2.47 3.59
C GLY A 523 9.98 -2.50 2.09
N ALA A 524 10.00 -1.29 1.49
CA ALA A 524 9.83 -1.13 0.06
C ALA A 524 11.05 -1.68 -0.69
N LYS A 525 12.26 -1.30 -0.26
CA LYS A 525 13.55 -1.77 -0.80
C LYS A 525 14.12 -2.97 -0.03
N ARG A 526 14.12 -2.87 1.30
CA ARG A 526 14.75 -3.80 2.25
C ARG A 526 13.93 -5.08 2.38
N ASP A 527 14.62 -6.24 2.31
CA ASP A 527 14.18 -7.66 2.30
C ASP A 527 12.96 -8.04 1.43
N ARG A 528 11.92 -7.22 1.41
CA ARG A 528 10.66 -7.43 0.71
C ARG A 528 10.07 -8.76 1.11
N ALA A 529 10.04 -9.04 2.40
CA ALA A 529 9.55 -10.29 2.98
C ALA A 529 8.56 -10.02 4.12
N VAL A 530 7.74 -11.02 4.44
CA VAL A 530 6.86 -10.92 5.61
C VAL A 530 7.69 -11.01 6.88
N TRP A 531 7.68 -9.96 7.70
CA TRP A 531 8.31 -9.95 9.02
C TRP A 531 7.27 -9.67 10.11
N PRO A 532 6.88 -10.68 10.90
CA PRO A 532 5.86 -10.52 11.94
C PRO A 532 6.23 -9.49 13.03
N GLY A 533 7.52 -9.31 13.32
CA GLY A 533 7.98 -8.28 14.27
C GLY A 533 7.54 -6.88 13.85
N ASP A 534 7.75 -6.55 12.57
CA ASP A 534 7.34 -5.29 11.95
C ASP A 534 5.84 -5.05 12.03
N MET A 535 5.06 -6.13 11.82
CA MET A 535 3.61 -6.11 11.90
C MET A 535 3.09 -5.64 13.27
N GLY A 536 3.89 -5.79 14.33
CA GLY A 536 3.57 -5.28 15.66
C GLY A 536 3.27 -3.78 15.68
N VAL A 537 4.04 -2.99 14.93
CA VAL A 537 3.88 -1.53 14.79
C VAL A 537 3.09 -1.17 13.51
N ALA A 538 3.36 -1.90 12.43
CA ALA A 538 2.78 -1.60 11.12
C ALA A 538 1.26 -1.81 11.09
N VAL A 539 0.73 -2.89 11.67
CA VAL A 539 -0.69 -3.25 11.52
C VAL A 539 -1.64 -2.24 12.18
N PRO A 540 -1.44 -1.78 13.43
CA PRO A 540 -2.28 -0.73 14.02
C PRO A 540 -2.28 0.56 13.20
N SER A 541 -1.11 0.94 12.68
CA SER A 541 -0.93 2.15 11.87
C SER A 541 -1.58 2.01 10.49
N LEU A 542 -1.53 0.82 9.91
CA LEU A 542 -2.16 0.48 8.64
C LEU A 542 -3.69 0.51 8.79
N PHE A 543 -4.21 -0.03 9.90
CA PHE A 543 -5.65 -0.03 10.20
C PHE A 543 -6.26 1.38 10.23
N VAL A 544 -5.62 2.34 10.90
CA VAL A 544 -6.17 3.70 11.03
C VAL A 544 -5.94 4.58 9.80
N SER A 545 -5.17 4.12 8.81
CA SER A 545 -4.75 4.94 7.66
C SER A 545 -5.24 4.37 6.31
N THR A 546 -4.50 3.47 5.68
CA THR A 546 -4.91 2.86 4.41
C THR A 546 -6.05 1.86 4.62
N GLY A 547 -6.14 1.20 5.78
CA GLY A 547 -7.15 0.19 6.07
C GLY A 547 -7.01 -1.11 5.25
N ASP A 548 -5.87 -1.35 4.60
CA ASP A 548 -5.61 -2.56 3.82
C ASP A 548 -5.38 -3.81 4.70
N MET A 549 -6.47 -4.35 5.23
CA MET A 549 -6.44 -5.59 6.00
C MET A 549 -6.25 -6.85 5.14
N GLU A 550 -6.29 -6.74 3.81
CA GLU A 550 -6.07 -7.89 2.91
C GLU A 550 -4.59 -8.28 2.89
N SER A 551 -3.70 -7.30 2.74
CA SER A 551 -2.24 -7.52 2.81
C SER A 551 -1.81 -8.12 4.15
N VAL A 552 -2.42 -7.65 5.25
CA VAL A 552 -2.18 -8.18 6.61
C VAL A 552 -2.63 -9.64 6.72
N LYS A 553 -3.82 -9.97 6.20
CA LYS A 553 -4.33 -11.34 6.20
C LYS A 553 -3.40 -12.29 5.45
N ASN A 554 -2.96 -11.90 4.26
CA ASN A 554 -2.11 -12.73 3.41
C ASN A 554 -0.72 -12.94 4.03
N ALA A 555 -0.16 -11.90 4.66
CA ALA A 555 1.09 -12.00 5.43
C ALA A 555 0.94 -12.99 6.61
N LEU A 556 -0.10 -12.87 7.42
CA LEU A 556 -0.33 -13.80 8.53
C LEU A 556 -0.60 -15.23 8.04
N GLN A 557 -1.41 -15.38 6.99
CA GLN A 557 -1.72 -16.70 6.43
C GLN A 557 -0.44 -17.39 5.93
N THR A 558 0.48 -16.63 5.34
CA THR A 558 1.80 -17.13 4.94
C THR A 558 2.57 -17.72 6.12
N MET A 559 2.54 -17.08 7.29
CA MET A 559 3.19 -17.61 8.49
C MET A 559 2.53 -18.91 8.98
N TYR A 560 1.19 -18.99 8.93
CA TYR A 560 0.46 -20.23 9.26
C TYR A 560 0.73 -21.37 8.29
N ASP A 561 0.79 -21.07 6.98
CA ASP A 561 1.05 -22.04 5.93
C ASP A 561 2.49 -22.61 6.03
N ASN A 562 3.41 -21.88 6.66
CA ASN A 562 4.79 -22.28 6.90
C ASN A 562 5.10 -22.58 8.38
N GLN A 563 4.09 -22.87 9.21
CA GLN A 563 4.28 -23.25 10.60
C GLN A 563 5.05 -24.59 10.70
N ASN A 564 6.03 -24.66 11.60
CA ASN A 564 6.82 -25.88 11.80
C ASN A 564 6.00 -26.99 12.48
N PRO A 565 6.39 -28.27 12.31
CA PRO A 565 5.71 -29.40 12.94
C PRO A 565 5.65 -29.36 14.48
N ASP A 566 6.61 -28.72 15.13
CA ASP A 566 6.66 -28.54 16.59
C ASP A 566 5.74 -27.40 17.10
N GLY A 567 5.10 -26.67 16.18
CA GLY A 567 4.22 -25.55 16.46
C GLY A 567 4.89 -24.18 16.37
N SER A 568 6.21 -24.10 16.24
CA SER A 568 6.90 -22.81 16.12
C SER A 568 6.60 -22.15 14.77
N PHE A 569 6.73 -20.82 14.71
CA PHE A 569 6.67 -20.07 13.46
C PHE A 569 8.08 -19.70 13.02
N PRO A 570 8.34 -19.58 11.70
CA PRO A 570 9.56 -18.93 11.23
C PRO A 570 9.62 -17.47 11.69
N GLU A 571 10.82 -16.89 11.70
CA GLU A 571 11.02 -15.47 12.01
C GLU A 571 10.62 -14.55 10.85
N ALA A 572 10.67 -15.07 9.62
CA ALA A 572 10.25 -14.38 8.40
C ALA A 572 9.54 -15.33 7.44
N GLY A 573 8.64 -14.80 6.62
CA GLY A 573 7.98 -15.54 5.54
C GLY A 573 8.95 -15.98 4.44
N PRO A 574 8.47 -16.74 3.46
CA PRO A 574 9.23 -17.06 2.26
C PRO A 574 9.52 -15.78 1.44
N PRO A 575 10.55 -15.81 0.59
CA PRO A 575 11.46 -16.94 0.37
C PRO A 575 12.57 -17.06 1.44
N LEU A 576 12.58 -16.23 2.49
CA LEU A 576 13.58 -16.28 3.57
C LEU A 576 13.42 -17.52 4.47
N LEU A 577 12.22 -17.74 5.02
CA LEU A 577 11.88 -18.84 5.94
C LEU A 577 12.90 -19.08 7.07
N GLN A 578 13.52 -18.00 7.56
CA GLN A 578 14.52 -18.10 8.62
C GLN A 578 13.87 -18.58 9.93
N GLN A 579 14.65 -19.21 10.80
CA GLN A 579 14.18 -19.93 11.99
C GLN A 579 15.02 -19.53 13.20
N GLY A 580 14.46 -19.71 14.40
CA GLY A 580 15.24 -19.60 15.65
C GLY A 580 15.04 -18.29 16.39
N SER A 581 13.85 -17.70 16.30
CA SER A 581 13.45 -16.52 17.06
C SER A 581 12.20 -16.79 17.90
N ASP A 582 12.32 -16.68 19.22
CA ASP A 582 11.16 -16.82 20.11
C ASP A 582 10.28 -15.56 20.11
N THR A 583 10.86 -14.37 19.90
CA THR A 583 10.13 -13.09 19.88
C THR A 583 9.33 -12.93 18.60
N TYR A 584 9.92 -13.17 17.42
CA TYR A 584 9.17 -13.12 16.14
C TYR A 584 8.08 -14.19 16.05
N HIS A 585 8.32 -15.36 16.65
CA HIS A 585 7.28 -16.38 16.81
C HIS A 585 6.05 -15.82 17.55
N MET A 586 6.27 -15.15 18.68
CA MET A 586 5.19 -14.52 19.44
C MET A 586 4.56 -13.33 18.72
N TRP A 587 5.33 -12.55 17.96
CA TRP A 587 4.79 -11.45 17.15
C TRP A 587 3.79 -11.92 16.08
N THR A 588 3.98 -13.12 15.50
CA THR A 588 2.97 -13.74 14.61
C THR A 588 1.63 -13.94 15.35
N MET A 589 1.69 -14.33 16.62
CA MET A 589 0.51 -14.56 17.45
C MET A 589 -0.17 -13.24 17.83
N ILE A 590 0.60 -12.22 18.22
CA ILE A 590 0.08 -10.88 18.51
C ILE A 590 -0.53 -10.25 17.24
N GLY A 591 0.10 -10.43 16.08
CA GLY A 591 -0.43 -9.99 14.79
C GLY A 591 -1.78 -10.64 14.45
N THR A 592 -1.97 -11.91 14.79
CA THR A 592 -3.26 -12.61 14.66
C THR A 592 -4.35 -11.92 15.49
N TYR A 593 -4.03 -11.50 16.72
CA TYR A 593 -4.97 -10.75 17.56
C TYR A 593 -5.34 -9.40 16.93
N ASN A 594 -4.36 -8.60 16.52
CA ASN A 594 -4.60 -7.29 15.91
C ASN A 594 -5.50 -7.42 14.67
N TYR A 595 -5.22 -8.39 13.80
CA TYR A 595 -6.04 -8.63 12.61
C TYR A 595 -7.50 -8.94 12.95
N VAL A 596 -7.75 -9.84 13.91
CA VAL A 596 -9.13 -10.21 14.32
C VAL A 596 -9.82 -9.06 15.05
N LEU A 597 -9.10 -8.30 15.89
CA LEU A 597 -9.62 -7.10 16.55
C LEU A 597 -10.19 -6.11 15.52
N TYR A 598 -9.48 -5.86 14.43
CA TYR A 598 -9.89 -4.87 13.44
C TYR A 598 -10.93 -5.38 12.44
N THR A 599 -10.92 -6.67 12.10
CA THR A 599 -11.74 -7.22 11.01
C THR A 599 -12.92 -8.08 11.46
N ASN A 600 -12.88 -8.63 12.68
CA ASN A 600 -13.79 -9.69 13.11
C ASN A 600 -13.83 -10.89 12.15
N ASP A 601 -12.73 -11.20 11.43
CA ASP A 601 -12.64 -12.37 10.53
C ASP A 601 -12.55 -13.67 11.33
N THR A 602 -13.71 -14.13 11.81
CA THR A 602 -13.86 -15.39 12.54
C THR A 602 -13.57 -16.62 11.68
N THR A 603 -13.64 -16.51 10.35
CA THR A 603 -13.31 -17.61 9.44
C THR A 603 -11.81 -17.84 9.40
N PHE A 604 -11.02 -16.76 9.30
CA PHE A 604 -9.56 -16.82 9.42
C PHE A 604 -9.13 -17.37 10.78
N LEU A 605 -9.74 -16.88 11.87
CA LEU A 605 -9.43 -17.37 13.21
C LEU A 605 -9.74 -18.86 13.36
N ALA A 606 -10.94 -19.30 12.97
CA ALA A 606 -11.34 -20.71 13.06
C ALA A 606 -10.44 -21.63 12.23
N ARG A 607 -10.05 -21.22 11.01
CA ARG A 607 -9.12 -21.96 10.16
C ARG A 607 -7.77 -22.19 10.84
N ASN A 608 -7.22 -21.15 11.47
CA ASN A 608 -5.85 -21.15 11.97
C ASN A 608 -5.75 -21.47 13.48
N TRP A 609 -6.87 -21.66 14.19
CA TRP A 609 -6.90 -21.83 15.65
C TRP A 609 -6.08 -23.02 16.16
N ALA A 610 -6.15 -24.18 15.49
CA ALA A 610 -5.35 -25.34 15.86
C ALA A 610 -3.83 -25.06 15.74
N GLY A 611 -3.43 -24.26 14.75
CA GLY A 611 -2.06 -23.78 14.60
C GLY A 611 -1.68 -22.81 15.72
N TYR A 612 -2.57 -21.87 16.06
CA TYR A 612 -2.37 -20.94 17.19
C TYR A 612 -2.17 -21.68 18.51
N GLN A 613 -2.95 -22.74 18.77
CA GLN A 613 -2.81 -23.56 19.97
C GLN A 613 -1.45 -24.27 20.04
N ARG A 614 -0.97 -24.85 18.92
CA ARG A 614 0.36 -25.46 18.86
C ARG A 614 1.47 -24.44 19.10
N ALA A 615 1.33 -23.24 18.53
CA ALA A 615 2.25 -22.13 18.77
C ALA A 615 2.32 -21.73 20.25
N MET A 616 1.16 -21.57 20.89
CA MET A 616 1.12 -21.29 22.33
C MET A 616 1.71 -22.43 23.17
N SER A 617 1.44 -23.68 22.81
CA SER A 617 2.04 -24.85 23.46
C SER A 617 3.57 -24.86 23.33
N PHE A 618 4.09 -24.55 22.14
CA PHE A 618 5.52 -24.47 21.88
C PHE A 618 6.21 -23.45 22.80
N ILE A 619 5.75 -22.19 22.80
CA ILE A 619 6.43 -21.13 23.56
C ILE A 619 6.27 -21.30 25.07
N THR A 620 5.08 -21.72 25.54
CA THR A 620 4.85 -21.92 26.97
C THR A 620 5.53 -23.17 27.53
N ALA A 621 5.94 -24.12 26.69
CA ALA A 621 6.78 -25.26 27.10
C ALA A 621 8.21 -24.83 27.47
N LYS A 622 8.66 -23.66 27.01
CA LYS A 622 9.98 -23.09 27.34
C LYS A 622 10.02 -22.33 28.67
N GLN A 623 8.87 -22.19 29.36
CA GLN A 623 8.84 -21.60 30.70
C GLN A 623 9.46 -22.56 31.72
N VAL A 624 10.35 -22.04 32.56
CA VAL A 624 11.00 -22.83 33.64
C VAL A 624 9.94 -23.28 34.64
N GLN A 625 9.94 -24.56 35.02
CA GLN A 625 9.02 -25.05 36.05
C GLN A 625 9.54 -24.67 37.45
N VAL A 626 8.71 -23.99 38.24
CA VAL A 626 8.98 -23.61 39.63
C VAL A 626 7.78 -24.02 40.48
N ASP A 627 7.96 -24.92 41.44
CA ASP A 627 6.90 -25.41 42.34
C ASP A 627 5.60 -25.83 41.62
N SER A 628 5.73 -26.59 40.53
CA SER A 628 4.63 -27.04 39.64
C SER A 628 3.89 -25.92 38.88
N LYS A 629 4.42 -24.69 38.87
CA LYS A 629 3.94 -23.56 38.06
C LYS A 629 4.95 -23.19 36.97
N ARG A 630 4.46 -22.61 35.88
CA ARG A 630 5.30 -22.05 34.81
C ARG A 630 5.87 -20.70 35.23
N GLY A 631 7.17 -20.64 35.45
CA GLY A 631 7.94 -19.45 35.75
C GLY A 631 8.31 -18.62 34.52
N LEU A 632 9.47 -17.97 34.57
CA LEU A 632 9.97 -17.14 33.48
C LEU A 632 10.22 -17.98 32.22
N LEU A 633 10.00 -17.38 31.05
CA LEU A 633 10.42 -17.92 29.77
C LEU A 633 11.94 -18.03 29.74
N ASN A 634 12.44 -19.22 29.39
CA ASN A 634 13.83 -19.42 28.98
C ASN A 634 13.90 -19.32 27.45
N ALA A 635 14.14 -18.13 26.93
CA ALA A 635 14.24 -17.87 25.50
C ALA A 635 15.48 -18.58 24.93
N THR A 636 15.23 -19.45 23.95
CA THR A 636 16.25 -20.29 23.29
C THR A 636 16.34 -19.98 21.79
N GLY A 637 15.28 -19.43 21.21
CA GLY A 637 15.34 -18.78 19.91
C GLY A 637 15.97 -17.40 20.05
N VAL A 638 17.27 -17.32 19.77
CA VAL A 638 18.12 -16.15 20.05
C VAL A 638 18.28 -15.18 18.87
N ARG A 639 17.58 -15.40 17.77
CA ARG A 639 17.62 -14.48 16.62
C ARG A 639 16.62 -13.36 16.84
N ASP A 640 17.09 -12.25 17.40
CA ASP A 640 16.31 -11.03 17.52
C ASP A 640 17.07 -9.88 16.87
N TRP A 641 16.35 -9.08 16.08
CA TRP A 641 16.98 -8.17 15.14
C TRP A 641 17.47 -6.90 15.81
N ALA A 642 16.67 -6.24 16.65
CA ALA A 642 16.95 -4.87 17.12
C ALA A 642 17.88 -4.75 18.35
N ARG A 643 18.58 -5.81 18.75
CA ARG A 643 19.34 -5.86 20.03
C ARG A 643 20.57 -6.76 20.00
N LEU A 644 21.41 -6.64 21.04
CA LEU A 644 22.52 -7.54 21.38
C LEU A 644 22.14 -8.45 22.55
N ASN A 645 22.81 -9.60 22.67
CA ASN A 645 22.66 -10.55 23.78
C ASN A 645 21.22 -11.06 24.00
N VAL A 646 20.78 -11.93 23.10
CA VAL A 646 19.45 -12.55 23.14
C VAL A 646 19.58 -13.94 23.77
N GLY A 647 18.79 -14.23 24.80
CA GLY A 647 18.55 -15.57 25.32
C GLY A 647 18.18 -15.59 26.79
N GLY A 648 17.94 -16.78 27.34
CA GLY A 648 17.69 -16.96 28.76
C GLY A 648 16.41 -16.26 29.22
N ASN A 649 16.43 -15.73 30.44
CA ASN A 649 15.30 -15.00 31.01
C ASN A 649 15.37 -13.49 30.70
N MET A 650 15.59 -13.12 29.43
CA MET A 650 15.57 -11.72 29.00
C MET A 650 14.19 -11.12 29.24
N THR A 651 14.15 -9.84 29.64
CA THR A 651 12.92 -9.19 30.09
C THR A 651 11.97 -8.88 28.93
N GLU A 652 12.48 -8.44 27.79
CA GLU A 652 11.66 -8.17 26.58
C GLU A 652 10.80 -9.39 26.21
N ALA A 653 11.42 -10.57 26.10
CA ALA A 653 10.69 -11.79 25.78
C ALA A 653 9.64 -12.18 26.85
N GLN A 654 9.84 -11.81 28.13
CA GLN A 654 8.80 -11.99 29.15
C GLN A 654 7.60 -11.08 28.88
N VAL A 655 7.87 -9.83 28.49
CA VAL A 655 6.85 -8.82 28.19
C VAL A 655 6.06 -9.20 26.94
N ILE A 656 6.72 -9.68 25.90
CA ILE A 656 6.07 -10.18 24.68
C ILE A 656 5.25 -11.45 24.98
N LEU A 657 5.75 -12.37 25.82
CA LEU A 657 4.98 -13.56 26.22
C LEU A 657 3.74 -13.19 27.03
N TYR A 658 3.85 -12.22 27.94
CA TYR A 658 2.70 -11.69 28.68
C TYR A 658 1.62 -11.15 27.73
N GLN A 659 2.01 -10.38 26.73
CA GLN A 659 1.08 -9.88 25.72
C GLN A 659 0.48 -11.01 24.88
N THR A 660 1.28 -12.02 24.52
CA THR A 660 0.84 -13.18 23.75
C THR A 660 -0.21 -14.00 24.51
N LEU A 661 -0.02 -14.23 25.81
CA LEU A 661 -0.99 -14.91 26.67
C LEU A 661 -2.28 -14.10 26.84
N THR A 662 -2.15 -12.79 27.02
CA THR A 662 -3.29 -11.86 27.21
C THR A 662 -4.15 -11.79 25.94
N THR A 663 -3.52 -11.56 24.79
CA THR A 663 -4.22 -11.50 23.49
C THR A 663 -4.77 -12.86 23.05
N GLY A 664 -4.04 -13.96 23.31
CA GLY A 664 -4.54 -15.32 23.07
C GLY A 664 -5.79 -15.66 23.89
N THR A 665 -5.85 -15.18 25.14
CA THR A 665 -7.04 -15.33 26.00
C THR A 665 -8.28 -14.66 25.38
N GLN A 666 -8.10 -13.46 24.83
CA GLN A 666 -9.17 -12.70 24.18
C GLN A 666 -9.62 -13.35 22.87
N LEU A 667 -8.70 -13.79 22.02
CA LEU A 667 -9.02 -14.57 20.81
C LEU A 667 -9.86 -15.81 21.14
N GLY A 668 -9.49 -16.54 22.19
CA GLY A 668 -10.24 -17.71 22.62
C GLY A 668 -11.65 -17.39 23.13
N THR A 669 -11.83 -16.19 23.69
CA THR A 669 -13.14 -15.69 24.11
C THR A 669 -14.02 -15.36 22.92
N TRP A 670 -13.49 -14.68 21.90
CA TRP A 670 -14.22 -14.32 20.69
C TRP A 670 -14.61 -15.53 19.83
N LEU A 671 -13.76 -16.57 19.79
CA LEU A 671 -14.08 -17.82 19.09
C LEU A 671 -15.20 -18.62 19.79
N GLY A 672 -15.37 -18.43 21.10
CA GLY A 672 -16.39 -19.07 21.93
C GLY A 672 -15.94 -20.37 22.60
N THR A 673 -16.50 -20.66 23.78
CA THR A 673 -16.10 -21.77 24.67
C THR A 673 -16.23 -23.16 24.04
N ASN A 674 -17.19 -23.34 23.13
CA ASN A 674 -17.38 -24.61 22.43
C ASN A 674 -16.15 -25.02 21.60
N ALA A 675 -15.38 -24.05 21.10
CA ALA A 675 -14.17 -24.30 20.32
C ALA A 675 -12.89 -24.36 21.18
N THR A 676 -12.89 -23.72 22.35
CA THR A 676 -11.65 -23.46 23.11
C THR A 676 -11.55 -24.18 24.44
N GLY A 677 -12.64 -24.73 24.97
CA GLY A 677 -12.64 -25.37 26.29
C GLY A 677 -12.26 -24.38 27.40
N ASN A 678 -11.32 -24.77 28.28
CA ASN A 678 -10.83 -23.94 29.39
C ASN A 678 -9.55 -23.14 29.04
N THR A 679 -9.15 -23.13 27.76
CA THR A 679 -7.86 -22.57 27.32
C THR A 679 -7.69 -21.10 27.71
N SER A 680 -8.72 -20.26 27.53
CA SER A 680 -8.67 -18.84 27.91
C SER A 680 -8.42 -18.64 29.41
N THR A 681 -9.05 -19.42 30.27
CA THR A 681 -8.82 -19.35 31.73
C THR A 681 -7.39 -19.74 32.10
N VAL A 682 -6.84 -20.76 31.44
CA VAL A 682 -5.46 -21.23 31.67
C VAL A 682 -4.44 -20.18 31.27
N TRP A 683 -4.62 -19.54 30.10
CA TRP A 683 -3.69 -18.51 29.63
C TRP A 683 -3.79 -17.21 30.41
N ALA A 684 -4.99 -16.81 30.85
CA ALA A 684 -5.17 -15.65 31.73
C ALA A 684 -4.39 -15.81 33.05
N ALA A 685 -4.52 -16.98 33.70
CA ALA A 685 -3.78 -17.28 34.93
C ALA A 685 -2.25 -17.33 34.70
N ALA A 686 -1.81 -17.84 33.54
CA ALA A 686 -0.40 -17.85 33.17
C ALA A 686 0.14 -16.42 32.94
N ALA A 687 -0.64 -15.53 32.32
CA ALA A 687 -0.26 -14.13 32.12
C ALA A 687 -0.10 -13.39 33.45
N GLU A 688 -1.06 -13.53 34.37
CA GLU A 688 -1.00 -12.94 35.70
C GLU A 688 0.23 -13.43 36.48
N HIS A 689 0.49 -14.73 36.45
CA HIS A 689 1.64 -15.30 37.13
C HIS A 689 2.97 -14.80 36.53
N LEU A 690 3.08 -14.78 35.20
CA LEU A 690 4.26 -14.29 34.48
C LEU A 690 4.55 -12.81 34.78
N ARG A 691 3.51 -11.97 34.81
CA ARG A 691 3.62 -10.57 35.22
C ARG A 691 4.21 -10.44 36.61
N ASN A 692 3.66 -11.17 37.59
CA ASN A 692 4.08 -11.07 38.99
C ASN A 692 5.54 -11.51 39.20
N ILE A 693 5.97 -12.60 38.57
CA ILE A 693 7.37 -13.04 38.68
C ILE A 693 8.33 -12.10 37.95
N THR A 694 7.94 -11.56 36.78
CA THR A 694 8.77 -10.62 36.01
C THR A 694 9.00 -9.33 36.80
N LEU A 695 7.96 -8.81 37.44
CA LEU A 695 8.05 -7.67 38.36
C LEU A 695 8.95 -7.98 39.57
N ALA A 696 8.91 -9.21 40.10
CA ALA A 696 9.71 -9.59 41.25
C ALA A 696 11.21 -9.78 40.93
N THR A 697 11.56 -10.25 39.72
CA THR A 697 12.94 -10.62 39.37
C THR A 697 13.65 -9.63 38.46
N CYS A 698 12.95 -9.08 37.47
CA CYS A 698 13.56 -8.26 36.42
C CYS A 698 13.51 -6.77 36.74
N TYR A 699 12.55 -6.31 37.54
CA TYR A 699 12.45 -4.90 37.91
C TYR A 699 13.51 -4.50 38.94
N ASP A 700 14.06 -3.30 38.78
CA ASP A 700 14.98 -2.68 39.72
C ASP A 700 14.32 -1.46 40.38
N PRO A 701 13.80 -1.60 41.62
CA PRO A 701 13.14 -0.49 42.29
C PRO A 701 14.08 0.67 42.65
N GLN A 702 15.39 0.46 42.67
CA GLN A 702 16.36 1.54 42.95
C GLN A 702 16.59 2.43 41.73
N VAL A 703 16.49 1.85 40.54
CA VAL A 703 16.67 2.56 39.27
C VAL A 703 15.35 2.98 38.65
N GLY A 704 14.25 2.33 39.01
CA GLY A 704 12.93 2.63 38.45
C GLY A 704 12.68 2.02 37.07
N LEU A 705 13.46 1.00 36.68
CA LEU A 705 13.40 0.36 35.36
C LEU A 705 13.58 -1.16 35.46
N PHE A 706 13.10 -1.87 34.45
CA PHE A 706 13.45 -3.27 34.23
C PHE A 706 14.90 -3.38 33.74
N ARG A 707 15.63 -4.33 34.33
CA ARG A 707 16.89 -4.83 33.80
C ARG A 707 16.65 -5.63 32.53
N ASP A 708 17.71 -5.80 31.76
CA ASP A 708 17.72 -6.58 30.53
C ASP A 708 17.29 -8.05 30.70
N ASN A 709 17.54 -8.62 31.88
CA ASN A 709 17.21 -9.99 32.23
C ASN A 709 17.10 -10.15 33.74
N ALA A 710 16.73 -11.36 34.19
CA ALA A 710 16.54 -11.68 35.60
C ALA A 710 17.82 -11.71 36.46
N LEU A 711 19.01 -11.48 35.90
CA LEU A 711 20.26 -11.47 36.69
C LEU A 711 20.39 -10.14 37.46
N PRO A 712 20.56 -10.18 38.80
CA PRO A 712 20.79 -8.95 39.59
C PRO A 712 22.07 -8.20 39.22
N SER A 713 23.02 -8.86 38.56
CA SER A 713 24.26 -8.27 38.06
C SER A 713 24.08 -7.46 36.78
N SER A 714 22.97 -7.64 36.04
CA SER A 714 22.74 -6.91 34.79
C SER A 714 22.69 -5.40 35.02
N LYS A 715 23.45 -4.65 34.20
CA LYS A 715 23.54 -3.18 34.24
C LYS A 715 22.89 -2.50 33.04
N ILE A 716 22.35 -3.30 32.12
CA ILE A 716 21.60 -2.81 30.98
C ILE A 716 20.14 -2.70 31.42
N TYR A 717 19.54 -1.53 31.18
CA TYR A 717 18.12 -1.27 31.35
C TYR A 717 17.61 -0.90 29.96
N PRO A 718 17.17 -1.89 29.19
CA PRO A 718 16.98 -1.71 27.76
C PRO A 718 15.73 -0.88 27.47
N GLN A 719 15.72 -0.18 26.36
CA GLN A 719 14.59 0.62 25.92
C GLN A 719 13.40 -0.29 25.62
N ASP A 720 13.63 -1.38 24.88
CA ASP A 720 12.62 -2.36 24.46
C ASP A 720 11.72 -2.87 25.60
N ALA A 721 12.29 -3.46 26.65
CA ALA A 721 11.54 -4.12 27.70
C ALA A 721 10.74 -3.10 28.52
N ASN A 722 11.31 -1.91 28.75
CA ASN A 722 10.65 -0.85 29.50
C ASN A 722 9.53 -0.19 28.68
N ALA A 723 9.77 0.09 27.40
CA ALA A 723 8.77 0.64 26.49
C ALA A 723 7.61 -0.34 26.26
N LEU A 724 7.90 -1.62 26.00
CA LEU A 724 6.88 -2.65 25.82
C LEU A 724 6.11 -2.92 27.12
N ALA A 725 6.75 -2.87 28.29
CA ALA A 725 6.06 -3.10 29.56
C ALA A 725 5.00 -2.02 29.84
N LEU A 726 5.28 -0.77 29.47
CA LEU A 726 4.29 0.31 29.46
C LEU A 726 3.22 0.06 28.39
N ALA A 727 3.64 -0.20 27.14
CA ALA A 727 2.74 -0.32 26.00
C ALA A 727 1.72 -1.47 26.12
N PHE A 728 2.12 -2.57 26.77
CA PHE A 728 1.27 -3.75 26.99
C PHE A 728 0.60 -3.76 28.36
N GLY A 729 0.74 -2.72 29.17
CA GLY A 729 0.04 -2.59 30.45
C GLY A 729 0.56 -3.54 31.54
N MET A 730 1.74 -4.13 31.38
CA MET A 730 2.37 -4.96 32.43
C MET A 730 2.59 -4.15 33.72
N THR A 731 2.81 -2.84 33.59
CA THR A 731 3.06 -1.92 34.70
C THR A 731 1.80 -1.34 35.32
N SER A 732 0.61 -1.63 34.80
CA SER A 732 -0.63 -1.12 35.40
C SER A 732 -0.91 -1.78 36.74
N SER A 733 -1.22 -0.96 37.75
CA SER A 733 -1.60 -1.36 39.11
C SER A 733 -3.05 -1.89 39.19
N SER A 734 -3.88 -1.55 38.21
CA SER A 734 -5.29 -1.96 38.08
C SER A 734 -5.43 -3.02 36.99
N VAL A 735 -5.88 -4.23 37.34
CA VAL A 735 -6.23 -5.27 36.35
C VAL A 735 -7.68 -5.12 35.87
N THR A 736 -8.51 -4.33 36.57
CA THR A 736 -9.98 -4.47 36.51
C THR A 736 -10.77 -3.25 36.01
N ALA A 737 -10.14 -2.12 35.70
CA ALA A 737 -10.81 -1.02 35.02
C ALA A 737 -9.80 -0.10 34.33
N VAL A 738 -10.19 0.49 33.20
CA VAL A 738 -9.55 1.69 32.65
C VAL A 738 -9.77 2.80 33.68
N SER A 739 -8.89 2.91 34.69
CA SER A 739 -8.84 4.13 35.50
C SER A 739 -8.14 5.20 34.67
N TYR A 740 -8.70 6.40 34.66
CA TYR A 740 -8.04 7.58 34.08
C TYR A 740 -7.00 8.17 35.05
N ASP A 741 -6.85 7.56 36.23
CA ASP A 741 -5.88 7.95 37.24
C ASP A 741 -4.45 7.67 36.76
N VAL A 742 -3.57 8.59 37.12
CA VAL A 742 -2.14 8.48 36.82
C VAL A 742 -1.56 7.31 37.61
N ASP A 743 -1.09 6.28 36.89
CA ASP A 743 -0.35 5.19 37.51
C ASP A 743 1.09 5.63 37.78
N THR A 744 1.39 5.90 39.05
CA THR A 744 2.73 6.37 39.48
C THR A 744 3.85 5.41 39.08
N PHE A 745 3.58 4.10 39.02
CA PHE A 745 4.60 3.13 38.60
C PHE A 745 4.91 3.28 37.10
N SER A 746 3.88 3.45 36.28
CA SER A 746 4.06 3.69 34.83
C SER A 746 4.71 5.05 34.54
N VAL A 747 4.34 6.10 35.29
CA VAL A 747 5.00 7.42 35.21
C VAL A 747 6.49 7.31 35.57
N ASN A 748 6.83 6.59 36.63
CA ASN A 748 8.23 6.43 37.03
C ASN A 748 9.09 5.74 35.95
N ILE A 749 8.58 4.69 35.28
CA ILE A 749 9.30 4.06 34.16
C ILE A 749 9.42 5.04 32.99
N SER A 750 8.32 5.73 32.66
CA SER A 750 8.28 6.76 31.62
C SER A 750 9.34 7.85 31.89
N ASP A 751 9.51 8.29 33.14
CA ASP A 751 10.48 9.32 33.53
C ASP A 751 11.91 8.83 33.37
N ASN A 752 12.17 7.59 33.77
CA ASN A 752 13.49 7.00 33.70
C ASN A 752 13.91 6.62 32.27
N LEU A 753 12.98 6.38 31.33
CA LEU A 753 13.30 6.15 29.91
C LEU A 753 14.00 7.35 29.27
N VAL A 754 13.68 8.57 29.69
CA VAL A 754 14.29 9.84 29.19
C VAL A 754 15.81 9.85 29.36
N ARG A 755 16.36 9.08 30.30
CA ARG A 755 17.82 8.99 30.50
C ARG A 755 18.56 8.41 29.27
N ASN A 756 17.85 7.67 28.42
CA ASN A 756 18.41 7.08 27.20
C ASN A 756 18.43 8.11 26.05
N TRP A 757 17.82 9.27 26.22
CA TRP A 757 17.82 10.32 25.21
C TRP A 757 19.19 11.00 25.14
N GLN A 758 19.71 11.18 23.93
CA GLN A 758 21.04 11.76 23.69
C GLN A 758 21.22 13.11 24.39
N SER A 759 20.25 14.02 24.30
CA SER A 759 20.23 15.25 25.09
C SER A 759 18.82 15.84 25.18
N ALA A 760 18.65 16.87 26.02
CA ALA A 760 17.39 17.61 26.09
C ALA A 760 17.07 18.38 24.79
N ALA A 761 18.09 18.78 24.03
CA ALA A 761 17.97 19.49 22.76
C ALA A 761 17.75 18.54 21.57
N ASN A 762 18.39 17.37 21.60
CA ASN A 762 18.29 16.31 20.61
C ASN A 762 17.77 15.03 21.30
N PRO A 763 16.44 14.91 21.53
CA PRO A 763 15.87 13.84 22.34
C PRO A 763 15.71 12.55 21.54
N TYR A 764 16.80 12.08 20.95
CA TYR A 764 16.87 10.81 20.25
C TYR A 764 17.12 9.68 21.26
N PRO A 765 16.26 8.67 21.37
CA PRO A 765 16.42 7.59 22.34
C PRO A 765 17.45 6.58 21.84
N VAL A 766 18.62 6.58 22.47
CA VAL A 766 19.69 5.64 22.15
C VAL A 766 19.41 4.33 22.86
N THR A 767 19.20 3.25 22.11
CA THR A 767 18.88 1.93 22.65
C THR A 767 20.07 1.35 23.43
N PRO A 768 20.00 1.15 24.76
CA PRO A 768 21.10 0.55 25.51
C PRO A 768 21.44 -0.90 25.08
N GLU A 769 20.45 -1.64 24.60
CA GLU A 769 20.52 -3.00 24.07
C GLU A 769 21.17 -3.08 22.69
N LEU A 770 21.22 -1.97 21.94
CA LEU A 770 21.94 -1.82 20.68
C LEU A 770 22.69 -0.48 20.68
N PRO A 771 23.84 -0.39 21.36
CA PRO A 771 24.48 0.89 21.65
C PRO A 771 24.74 1.75 20.42
N GLY A 772 24.49 3.05 20.55
CA GLY A 772 24.72 4.06 19.50
C GLY A 772 23.61 4.15 18.44
N HIS A 773 22.60 3.29 18.49
CA HIS A 773 21.53 3.25 17.51
C HIS A 773 20.24 3.88 18.06
N VAL A 774 19.45 4.44 17.16
CA VAL A 774 18.08 4.89 17.40
C VAL A 774 17.18 4.01 16.55
N SER A 775 16.31 3.25 17.20
CA SER A 775 15.38 2.32 16.54
C SER A 775 13.98 2.91 16.54
N PRO A 776 13.44 3.36 15.40
CA PRO A 776 12.04 3.78 15.27
C PRO A 776 11.05 2.70 15.68
N PHE A 777 11.37 1.41 15.53
CA PHE A 777 10.55 0.32 16.04
C PHE A 777 10.39 0.40 17.57
N ILE A 778 11.50 0.46 18.32
CA ILE A 778 11.45 0.52 19.79
C ILE A 778 10.90 1.88 20.25
N SER A 779 11.27 2.95 19.56
CA SER A 779 10.77 4.30 19.82
C SER A 779 9.25 4.39 19.62
N SER A 780 8.67 3.62 18.71
CA SER A 780 7.20 3.54 18.53
C SER A 780 6.52 3.02 19.80
N TRP A 781 7.10 2.02 20.45
CA TRP A 781 6.61 1.49 21.72
C TRP A 781 6.83 2.48 22.87
N GLU A 782 7.94 3.23 22.86
CA GLU A 782 8.20 4.28 23.86
C GLU A 782 7.19 5.43 23.74
N VAL A 783 6.90 5.89 22.52
CA VAL A 783 5.83 6.87 22.24
C VAL A 783 4.50 6.38 22.82
N ARG A 784 4.11 5.14 22.52
CA ARG A 784 2.88 4.54 23.06
C ARG A 784 2.91 4.46 24.59
N GLY A 785 4.04 4.07 25.17
CA GLY A 785 4.25 3.99 26.61
C GLY A 785 4.08 5.34 27.30
N HIS A 786 4.64 6.42 26.75
CA HIS A 786 4.47 7.78 27.26
C HIS A 786 3.01 8.25 27.21
N PHE A 787 2.30 8.00 26.09
CA PHE A 787 0.87 8.33 26.01
C PHE A 787 0.02 7.56 27.03
N LEU A 788 0.32 6.29 27.28
CA LEU A 788 -0.36 5.47 28.29
C LEU A 788 -0.04 5.91 29.72
N ALA A 789 1.18 6.40 29.96
CA ALA A 789 1.57 7.04 31.22
C ALA A 789 1.02 8.47 31.38
N ARG A 790 0.27 9.00 30.39
CA ARG A 790 -0.25 10.38 30.34
C ARG A 790 0.84 11.46 30.26
N GLU A 791 2.02 11.07 29.80
CA GLU A 791 3.17 11.94 29.54
C GLU A 791 3.14 12.40 28.07
N THR A 792 2.03 13.05 27.67
CA THR A 792 1.75 13.45 26.28
C THR A 792 2.87 14.30 25.68
N ASP A 793 3.41 15.25 26.45
CA ASP A 793 4.48 16.15 25.97
C ASP A 793 5.75 15.40 25.63
N ARG A 794 6.05 14.37 26.41
CA ARG A 794 7.20 13.49 26.19
C ARG A 794 7.03 12.67 24.92
N ALA A 795 5.84 12.09 24.73
CA ALA A 795 5.48 11.38 23.51
C ALA A 795 5.60 12.28 22.27
N LEU A 796 5.01 13.48 22.31
CA LEU A 796 5.05 14.43 21.20
C LEU A 796 6.46 14.94 20.91
N LYS A 797 7.27 15.19 21.94
CA LYS A 797 8.67 15.58 21.78
C LYS A 797 9.47 14.49 21.07
N LEU A 798 9.26 13.23 21.42
CA LEU A 798 9.89 12.09 20.77
C LEU A 798 9.43 11.94 19.32
N VAL A 799 8.12 12.05 19.05
CA VAL A 799 7.54 11.99 17.70
C VAL A 799 8.15 13.04 16.77
N ARG A 800 8.18 14.30 17.22
CA ARG A 800 8.74 15.41 16.42
C ARG A 800 10.23 15.25 16.15
N SER A 801 10.97 14.68 17.09
CA SER A 801 12.42 14.58 16.98
C SER A 801 12.83 13.42 16.08
N VAL A 802 12.39 12.20 16.37
CA VAL A 802 12.81 11.01 15.60
C VAL A 802 12.22 11.04 14.18
N TRP A 803 10.91 11.22 14.05
CA TRP A 803 10.24 11.15 12.74
C TRP A 803 10.22 12.49 12.03
N GLY A 804 9.93 13.58 12.74
CA GLY A 804 9.99 14.92 12.16
C GLY A 804 11.41 15.30 11.75
N GLY A 805 12.40 15.02 12.60
CA GLY A 805 13.82 15.22 12.29
C GLY A 805 14.28 14.44 11.06
N TYR A 806 13.79 13.22 10.84
CA TYR A 806 14.04 12.48 9.61
C TYR A 806 13.32 13.08 8.39
N LEU A 807 12.03 13.41 8.49
CA LEU A 807 11.26 13.95 7.36
C LEU A 807 11.75 15.33 6.88
N ASP A 808 12.45 16.08 7.72
CA ASP A 808 13.04 17.37 7.37
C ASP A 808 14.45 17.25 6.76
N ARG A 809 15.03 16.05 6.72
CA ARG A 809 16.32 15.78 6.04
C ARG A 809 16.20 15.92 4.53
N LEU A 810 17.06 16.74 3.93
CA LEU A 810 17.10 16.96 2.47
C LEU A 810 17.67 15.76 1.70
N ASP A 811 18.47 14.95 2.37
CA ASP A 811 19.05 13.68 1.92
C ASP A 811 18.12 12.48 2.20
N GLY A 812 17.03 12.67 2.95
CA GLY A 812 16.02 11.63 3.19
C GLY A 812 14.99 11.51 2.06
N SER A 813 14.05 10.57 2.21
CA SER A 813 12.93 10.44 1.26
C SER A 813 11.94 11.61 1.35
N GLN A 814 11.86 12.29 2.51
CA GLN A 814 10.92 13.36 2.84
C GLN A 814 9.43 12.98 2.71
N SER A 815 9.12 11.70 2.52
CA SER A 815 7.78 11.19 2.23
C SER A 815 7.43 9.88 2.95
N SER A 816 8.43 9.09 3.33
CA SER A 816 8.27 7.81 4.03
C SER A 816 9.07 7.83 5.32
N LEU A 817 9.11 6.71 6.06
CA LEU A 817 9.77 6.60 7.36
C LEU A 817 10.92 5.59 7.33
N VAL A 818 12.07 5.99 7.90
CA VAL A 818 13.33 5.23 7.90
C VAL A 818 13.27 4.02 8.82
N GLU A 819 14.01 2.97 8.46
CA GLU A 819 14.19 1.75 9.23
C GLU A 819 14.89 2.00 10.57
N GLY A 820 15.98 2.76 10.57
CA GLY A 820 16.82 2.98 11.74
C GLY A 820 17.88 4.03 11.48
N LEU A 821 18.45 4.55 12.56
CA LEU A 821 19.45 5.61 12.53
C LEU A 821 20.58 5.28 13.50
N VAL A 822 21.75 5.88 13.29
CA VAL A 822 22.90 5.75 14.20
C VAL A 822 23.44 7.13 14.55
N ILE A 823 23.89 7.31 15.78
CA ILE A 823 24.67 8.50 16.17
C ILE A 823 26.12 8.25 15.77
N ASP A 824 26.64 9.05 14.86
CA ASP A 824 28.04 8.95 14.49
C ASP A 824 28.93 9.38 15.67
N PRO A 825 30.03 8.65 15.96
CA PRO A 825 30.94 9.04 17.03
C PRO A 825 31.45 10.47 16.87
N GLY A 826 31.18 11.32 17.89
CA GLY A 826 31.59 12.72 17.90
C GLY A 826 30.67 13.68 17.13
N SER A 827 29.57 13.19 16.56
CA SER A 827 28.52 14.00 15.94
C SER A 827 27.35 14.21 16.90
N GLU A 828 26.66 15.36 16.79
CA GLU A 828 25.33 15.52 17.37
C GLU A 828 24.23 14.99 16.43
N GLY A 829 24.54 14.78 15.16
CA GLY A 829 23.62 14.34 14.12
C GLY A 829 23.51 12.82 14.00
N LEU A 830 22.42 12.39 13.35
CA LEU A 830 22.17 11.01 12.99
C LEU A 830 22.65 10.72 11.56
N SER A 831 23.05 9.50 11.27
CA SER A 831 23.30 9.01 9.90
C SER A 831 22.47 7.76 9.60
N PHE A 832 22.39 7.40 8.32
CA PHE A 832 21.67 6.21 7.85
C PHE A 832 22.45 4.91 8.04
N GLY A 833 23.65 4.94 8.64
CA GLY A 833 24.50 3.78 8.89
C GLY A 833 23.97 2.80 9.95
N TYR A 834 22.64 2.60 10.04
CA TYR A 834 22.02 1.68 10.97
C TYR A 834 22.67 0.30 10.88
N ARG A 835 23.10 -0.25 12.02
CA ARG A 835 23.76 -1.56 12.14
C ARG A 835 24.99 -1.74 11.26
N TRP A 836 25.70 -0.67 10.93
CA TRP A 836 26.93 -0.74 10.14
C TRP A 836 27.94 -1.74 10.70
N ASN A 837 28.04 -1.84 12.03
CA ASN A 837 28.92 -2.77 12.73
C ASN A 837 28.23 -4.07 13.17
N ARG A 838 26.99 -4.35 12.72
CA ARG A 838 26.14 -5.47 13.16
C ARG A 838 25.37 -6.12 11.99
N GLY A 839 26.02 -6.22 10.84
CA GLY A 839 25.54 -6.96 9.67
C GLY A 839 25.45 -6.12 8.41
N TYR A 840 24.99 -4.86 8.50
CA TYR A 840 24.71 -4.05 7.30
C TYR A 840 25.97 -3.53 6.61
N GLY A 841 27.07 -3.38 7.34
CA GLY A 841 28.36 -3.06 6.74
C GLY A 841 29.08 -4.26 6.12
N GLY A 842 28.43 -5.43 6.03
CA GLY A 842 29.03 -6.66 5.51
C GLY A 842 30.26 -7.12 6.30
N ALA A 843 31.16 -7.85 5.64
CA ALA A 843 32.36 -8.41 6.25
C ALA A 843 33.35 -7.36 6.80
N HIS A 844 33.22 -6.10 6.36
CA HIS A 844 34.14 -5.01 6.69
C HIS A 844 33.57 -3.99 7.67
N ASN A 845 32.31 -4.15 8.12
CA ASN A 845 31.60 -3.13 8.89
C ASN A 845 31.69 -1.74 8.21
N ASP A 846 31.35 -1.67 6.94
CA ASP A 846 31.37 -0.44 6.15
C ASP A 846 30.11 0.41 6.41
N THR A 847 30.30 1.64 6.89
CA THR A 847 29.21 2.58 7.16
C THR A 847 28.48 3.02 5.88
N ALA A 848 29.17 3.14 4.75
CA ALA A 848 28.55 3.56 3.48
C ALA A 848 27.67 2.46 2.89
N VAL A 849 28.14 1.20 2.93
CA VAL A 849 27.32 0.05 2.51
C VAL A 849 26.06 -0.03 3.37
N ALA A 850 26.22 0.10 4.70
CA ALA A 850 25.09 0.08 5.61
C ALA A 850 24.13 1.24 5.36
N ALA A 851 24.64 2.45 5.12
CA ALA A 851 23.82 3.62 4.87
C ALA A 851 22.98 3.49 3.59
N SER A 852 23.54 2.93 2.52
CA SER A 852 22.78 2.64 1.29
C SER A 852 21.79 1.47 1.47
N TYR A 853 22.05 0.55 2.40
CA TYR A 853 21.24 -0.64 2.62
C TYR A 853 20.02 -0.39 3.50
N THR A 854 20.15 0.49 4.51
CA THR A 854 19.06 0.90 5.40
C THR A 854 17.87 1.41 4.59
N SER A 855 16.67 0.91 4.91
CA SER A 855 15.45 1.33 4.19
C SER A 855 15.02 2.73 4.60
N HIS A 856 14.66 3.55 3.62
CA HIS A 856 14.01 4.84 3.86
C HIS A 856 12.47 4.71 3.88
N SER A 857 11.96 3.50 3.67
CA SER A 857 10.53 3.16 3.67
C SER A 857 10.32 1.80 4.36
N HIS A 858 10.16 1.82 5.69
CA HIS A 858 10.08 0.62 6.53
C HIS A 858 8.88 0.63 7.49
N GLY A 859 8.03 -0.39 7.42
CA GLY A 859 6.70 -0.41 8.06
C GLY A 859 6.75 -0.36 9.59
N TRP A 860 7.79 -0.92 10.20
CA TRP A 860 7.98 -0.89 11.65
C TRP A 860 8.23 0.51 12.24
N SER A 861 8.40 1.52 11.37
CA SER A 861 8.66 2.91 11.74
C SER A 861 7.35 3.70 11.85
N ALA A 862 6.22 3.13 11.41
CA ALA A 862 4.95 3.85 11.30
C ALA A 862 4.20 4.11 12.63
N GLY A 863 4.80 3.81 13.79
CA GLY A 863 4.15 3.91 15.10
C GLY A 863 3.42 5.24 15.40
N PRO A 864 3.97 6.41 15.05
CA PRO A 864 3.27 7.68 15.25
C PRO A 864 1.91 7.76 14.57
N THR A 865 1.71 7.13 13.41
CA THR A 865 0.43 7.16 12.69
C THR A 865 -0.71 6.62 13.57
N SER A 866 -0.54 5.42 14.15
CA SER A 866 -1.53 4.90 15.11
C SER A 866 -1.58 5.71 16.41
N ALA A 867 -0.44 6.12 16.96
CA ALA A 867 -0.40 6.82 18.24
C ALA A 867 -1.10 8.19 18.19
N LEU A 868 -0.95 8.94 17.09
CA LEU A 868 -1.63 10.22 16.90
C LEU A 868 -3.15 10.03 16.79
N THR A 869 -3.62 9.01 16.06
CA THR A 869 -5.05 8.68 16.01
C THR A 869 -5.60 8.22 17.37
N GLU A 870 -4.91 7.29 18.03
CA GLU A 870 -5.40 6.65 19.27
C GLU A 870 -5.32 7.58 20.49
N PHE A 871 -4.33 8.47 20.57
CA PHE A 871 -4.07 9.27 21.78
C PHE A 871 -4.23 10.77 21.58
N VAL A 872 -3.79 11.36 20.46
CA VAL A 872 -3.97 12.80 20.20
C VAL A 872 -5.40 13.07 19.79
N LEU A 873 -5.86 12.48 18.68
CA LEU A 873 -7.28 12.48 18.34
C LEU A 873 -8.10 11.79 19.45
N GLY A 874 -7.54 10.72 20.02
CA GLY A 874 -8.13 10.01 21.15
C GLY A 874 -9.09 8.89 20.75
N LEU A 875 -9.17 8.52 19.46
CA LEU A 875 -10.16 7.58 18.95
C LEU A 875 -9.53 6.20 18.75
N SER A 876 -10.02 5.19 19.48
CA SER A 876 -9.50 3.81 19.41
C SER A 876 -10.61 2.76 19.48
N VAL A 877 -10.38 1.60 18.87
CA VAL A 877 -11.26 0.42 19.01
C VAL A 877 -10.78 -0.45 20.16
N THR A 878 -11.72 -0.90 21.00
CA THR A 878 -11.43 -1.74 22.18
C THR A 878 -12.08 -3.13 22.09
N GLY A 879 -12.89 -3.36 21.07
CA GLY A 879 -13.55 -4.63 20.79
C GLY A 879 -13.62 -4.90 19.28
N VAL A 880 -13.94 -6.15 18.92
CA VAL A 880 -13.89 -6.61 17.52
C VAL A 880 -14.66 -5.70 16.57
N ALA A 881 -14.03 -5.35 15.46
CA ALA A 881 -14.53 -4.46 14.41
C ALA A 881 -15.11 -3.12 14.93
N GLY A 882 -14.67 -2.63 16.10
CA GLY A 882 -15.21 -1.42 16.72
C GLY A 882 -16.55 -1.61 17.45
N SER A 883 -16.92 -2.86 17.80
CA SER A 883 -18.10 -3.17 18.62
C SER A 883 -18.09 -2.46 19.98
N THR A 884 -16.90 -2.26 20.54
CA THR A 884 -16.63 -1.28 21.58
C THR A 884 -15.46 -0.40 21.16
N TRP A 885 -15.50 0.86 21.56
CA TRP A 885 -14.53 1.89 21.19
C TRP A 885 -14.38 2.88 22.34
N GLN A 886 -13.34 3.70 22.27
CA GLN A 886 -13.02 4.72 23.26
C GLN A 886 -12.71 6.04 22.57
N PHE A 887 -13.12 7.13 23.23
CA PHE A 887 -12.71 8.49 22.90
C PHE A 887 -12.06 9.14 24.12
N ALA A 888 -10.74 9.31 24.08
CA ALA A 888 -9.91 9.80 25.18
C ALA A 888 -8.74 10.67 24.67
N PRO A 889 -9.02 11.90 24.18
CA PRO A 889 -8.02 12.78 23.56
C PRO A 889 -6.96 13.28 24.55
N GLN A 890 -5.76 13.55 24.03
CA GLN A 890 -4.61 14.09 24.77
C GLN A 890 -3.98 15.26 24.00
N MET A 891 -3.99 16.45 24.58
CA MET A 891 -3.52 17.68 23.91
C MET A 891 -2.04 18.00 24.11
N GLY A 892 -1.44 17.59 25.24
CA GLY A 892 -0.12 18.10 25.66
C GLY A 892 -0.16 19.59 26.05
N GLY A 893 0.99 20.26 26.06
CA GLY A 893 1.17 21.69 26.28
C GLY A 893 1.16 22.16 27.73
N ARG A 894 1.23 21.27 28.73
CA ARG A 894 1.13 21.66 30.15
C ARG A 894 2.48 22.09 30.72
N GLY A 895 2.81 23.38 30.64
CA GLY A 895 3.95 23.98 31.35
C GLY A 895 5.34 23.43 31.00
N SER A 896 5.46 22.62 29.94
CA SER A 896 6.68 21.86 29.60
C SER A 896 7.58 22.55 28.57
N GLY A 897 7.12 23.66 27.97
CA GLY A 897 7.76 24.27 26.79
C GLY A 897 7.54 23.49 25.49
N THR A 898 6.84 22.36 25.52
CA THR A 898 6.47 21.60 24.32
C THR A 898 5.18 22.16 23.73
N LYS A 899 5.14 22.36 22.40
CA LYS A 899 3.92 22.79 21.70
C LYS A 899 2.81 21.75 21.89
N GLY A 900 1.71 22.15 22.53
CA GLY A 900 0.47 21.37 22.63
C GLY A 900 -0.37 21.41 21.36
N ILE A 901 -1.49 20.70 21.37
CA ILE A 901 -2.43 20.55 20.25
C ILE A 901 -3.76 21.18 20.64
N GLY A 902 -4.21 22.19 19.90
CA GLY A 902 -5.44 22.94 20.16
C GLY A 902 -6.67 22.38 19.46
N ARG A 903 -6.47 21.63 18.37
CA ARG A 903 -7.54 20.90 17.67
C ARG A 903 -7.03 19.61 17.06
N ALA A 904 -7.89 18.62 16.95
CA ALA A 904 -7.66 17.46 16.10
C ALA A 904 -8.97 16.95 15.51
N GLU A 905 -8.91 16.42 14.30
CA GLU A 905 -9.98 15.72 13.61
C GLU A 905 -9.38 14.51 12.87
N GLY A 906 -10.13 13.43 12.78
CA GLY A 906 -9.69 12.24 12.08
C GLY A 906 -10.71 11.12 12.17
N GLY A 907 -10.42 10.03 11.46
CA GLY A 907 -11.32 8.90 11.39
C GLY A 907 -10.73 7.71 10.65
N PHE A 908 -11.42 6.58 10.75
CA PHE A 908 -11.08 5.33 10.06
C PHE A 908 -12.33 4.48 9.83
N ILE A 909 -12.23 3.50 8.93
CA ILE A 909 -13.31 2.54 8.63
C ILE A 909 -13.08 1.20 9.33
N THR A 910 -14.16 0.62 9.82
CA THR A 910 -14.23 -0.78 10.24
C THR A 910 -15.32 -1.51 9.45
N PRO A 911 -15.43 -2.84 9.55
CA PRO A 911 -16.59 -3.57 9.04
C PRO A 911 -17.96 -3.10 9.56
N LEU A 912 -18.00 -2.38 10.69
CA LEU A 912 -19.23 -1.81 11.25
C LEU A 912 -19.57 -0.41 10.70
N GLY A 913 -18.66 0.22 9.95
CA GLY A 913 -18.86 1.53 9.35
C GLY A 913 -17.74 2.53 9.67
N LYS A 914 -18.02 3.82 9.43
CA LYS A 914 -17.06 4.92 9.62
C LYS A 914 -17.06 5.41 11.06
N PHE A 915 -15.87 5.55 11.62
CA PHE A 915 -15.61 6.15 12.92
C PHE A 915 -14.89 7.47 12.69
N GLN A 916 -15.45 8.57 13.17
CA GLN A 916 -14.87 9.90 13.07
C GLN A 916 -14.96 10.61 14.42
N ALA A 917 -13.94 11.37 14.75
CA ALA A 917 -13.96 12.27 15.90
C ALA A 917 -13.32 13.61 15.53
N SER A 918 -13.75 14.66 16.21
CA SER A 918 -13.11 15.96 16.16
C SER A 918 -13.22 16.64 17.51
N TRP A 919 -12.24 17.45 17.85
CA TRP A 919 -12.29 18.29 19.05
C TRP A 919 -11.47 19.56 18.88
N VAL A 920 -11.88 20.60 19.61
CA VAL A 920 -11.22 21.90 19.70
C VAL A 920 -11.17 22.32 21.17
N CYS A 921 -9.99 22.73 21.64
CA CYS A 921 -9.83 23.41 22.94
C CYS A 921 -9.55 24.89 22.71
N SER A 922 -10.48 25.76 23.11
CA SER A 922 -10.30 27.21 22.98
C SER A 922 -9.12 27.74 23.81
N CYS A 923 -8.70 26.94 24.80
CA CYS A 923 -7.57 27.20 25.66
C CYS A 923 -6.23 27.38 24.92
N PHE A 924 -6.10 26.87 23.69
CA PHE A 924 -4.89 26.98 22.86
C PHE A 924 -4.97 28.09 21.80
N ALA A 925 -5.99 28.95 21.81
CA ALA A 925 -6.14 30.02 20.81
C ALA A 925 -4.90 30.92 20.67
N ASN A 926 -4.08 31.05 21.73
CA ASN A 926 -2.82 31.82 21.74
C ASN A 926 -1.55 30.95 21.83
N GLY A 927 -1.62 29.65 21.58
CA GLY A 927 -0.46 28.74 21.52
C GLY A 927 0.02 28.15 22.87
N THR A 928 -0.54 28.57 24.00
CA THR A 928 -0.31 27.96 25.32
C THR A 928 -1.63 27.79 26.07
N CYS A 929 -1.78 26.66 26.78
CA CYS A 929 -2.89 26.43 27.71
C CYS A 929 -2.34 26.41 29.14
N ASP A 930 -2.49 27.52 29.86
CA ASP A 930 -2.01 27.61 31.25
C ASP A 930 -2.98 27.03 32.28
N ASP A 931 -4.16 26.52 31.89
CA ASP A 931 -5.01 25.64 32.73
C ASP A 931 -6.31 25.27 31.99
N ILE A 932 -6.56 23.97 31.79
CA ILE A 932 -7.87 23.44 31.39
C ILE A 932 -8.77 23.47 32.64
N GLY A 933 -9.31 24.64 32.98
CA GLY A 933 -10.11 24.80 34.20
C GLY A 933 -10.52 26.23 34.57
N LYS A 934 -9.92 27.26 33.97
CA LYS A 934 -10.47 28.63 34.06
C LYS A 934 -11.82 28.69 33.35
N SER A 935 -12.76 29.46 33.91
CA SER A 935 -14.17 29.54 33.48
C SER A 935 -14.40 29.87 32.00
N ASP A 936 -13.40 30.46 31.35
CA ASP A 936 -13.52 31.01 30.00
C ASP A 936 -13.00 30.05 28.91
N ASN A 937 -12.39 28.92 29.29
CA ASN A 937 -11.91 27.89 28.36
C ASN A 937 -13.02 26.86 28.07
N SER A 938 -13.31 26.62 26.79
CA SER A 938 -14.25 25.59 26.32
C SER A 938 -13.49 24.45 25.64
N PHE A 939 -14.00 23.23 25.83
CA PHE A 939 -13.62 22.04 25.09
C PHE A 939 -14.86 21.55 24.35
N GLU A 940 -14.82 21.62 23.02
CA GLU A 940 -15.88 21.13 22.15
C GLU A 940 -15.39 19.86 21.47
N ALA A 941 -16.17 18.79 21.56
CA ALA A 941 -15.83 17.51 20.93
C ALA A 941 -17.06 16.90 20.26
N THR A 942 -16.84 16.34 19.08
CA THR A 942 -17.83 15.60 18.31
C THR A 942 -17.28 14.21 18.03
N THR A 943 -18.11 13.19 18.23
CA THR A 943 -17.84 11.84 17.73
C THR A 943 -19.00 11.44 16.84
N THR A 944 -18.70 10.87 15.68
CA THR A 944 -19.70 10.43 14.71
C THR A 944 -19.41 8.99 14.33
N LEU A 945 -20.44 8.15 14.46
CA LEU A 945 -20.42 6.76 14.03
C LEU A 945 -21.46 6.60 12.93
N GLU A 946 -21.01 6.56 11.68
CA GLU A 946 -21.86 6.20 10.56
C GLU A 946 -21.86 4.69 10.42
N LYS A 947 -22.84 4.03 11.03
CA LYS A 947 -23.02 2.59 10.83
C LYS A 947 -23.49 2.34 9.41
N THR A 948 -22.80 1.44 8.70
CA THR A 948 -23.42 0.82 7.53
C THR A 948 -24.58 -0.02 8.04
N VAL A 949 -25.82 0.41 7.81
CA VAL A 949 -26.99 -0.40 8.11
C VAL A 949 -27.02 -1.54 7.10
N PHE A 950 -26.30 -2.62 7.41
CA PHE A 950 -26.61 -3.90 6.82
C PHE A 950 -27.98 -4.28 7.37
N VAL A 951 -29.01 -4.23 6.52
CA VAL A 951 -30.29 -4.86 6.84
C VAL A 951 -30.01 -6.36 6.93
N TYR A 952 -29.62 -6.80 8.13
CA TYR A 952 -29.66 -8.20 8.49
C TYR A 952 -31.13 -8.59 8.42
N GLY A 953 -31.50 -9.32 7.36
CA GLY A 953 -32.77 -10.02 7.32
C GLY A 953 -32.84 -10.90 8.56
N GLN A 954 -33.57 -10.43 9.57
CA GLN A 954 -33.97 -11.27 10.69
C GLN A 954 -34.73 -12.46 10.11
N PRO A 955 -34.30 -13.71 10.36
CA PRO A 955 -35.18 -14.83 10.13
C PRO A 955 -36.24 -14.76 11.23
N ARG A 956 -37.48 -14.41 10.84
CA ARG A 956 -38.66 -14.73 11.65
C ARG A 956 -38.65 -16.23 11.93
N ARG A 957 -38.37 -16.61 13.17
CA ARG A 957 -38.82 -17.86 13.76
C ARG A 957 -39.42 -17.57 15.14
N ALA A 958 -40.75 -17.69 15.16
CA ALA A 958 -41.68 -17.85 16.28
C ALA A 958 -41.39 -17.07 17.57
#